data_AF-A0A7S3DD55-F1
#
_entry.id   AF-A0A7S3DD55-F1
#
_cell.length_a   1.000
_cell.length_b   1.000
_cell.length_c   1.000
_cell.angle_alpha   90.00
_cell.angle_beta   90.00
_cell.angle_gamma   90.00
#
_symmetry.space_group_name_H-M   'P 1'
#
loop_
_entity.id
_entity.type
_entity.pdbx_description
1 polymer ?
#
loop_
_entity_poly.entity_id
_entity_poly.type
_entity_poly.pdbx_seq_one_letter_code
_entity_poly.pdbx_strand_id
1 'polypeptide(L)'
;MSNMEFSSTFIESLLKEGVSADAVQTVQRLQLSPSDLSHLPYSALKDEGVSLRDYARIRKVISSSSSLLSVALLHSKEVDGVLPTTVKSVLSRHDELRLFHVAIPLTPLTLEEYYRCDGVVLVLDKALFLPAYKQVLRLVMSALDRSRWVIPIYVDRKDELREVDDAGIVLTLARSGEIQWRSSEGEKAMEELEQAVAERLSSFAAQSSGEMAMKVHAVERAQSRTSGSLLTAYKSLLHFLSLDHHQSFLSEAGREALQAFNVLGRDKELFAAQQGVEMVRNSPITSTLLLDVADSVRNGNLFTDGTNSPSYLAAVLTCLWVLLREETNKKKAFDRDFVSTLSVLFDIIDISYRSSLSNEQEGISSADDAHIAEMRDTILSESLICLQNYSHSFLRATEDVGERGLVQRVVDFLDRFRQNDRIVSHCLGCLWCLTAAEDNKRRISSGSGSKIMVEVMYEKIGNAEIMAKGFAAVWNLSLDVELKRAMHNEKIERLICSSIKQHPNDTVLLAKAFGALWNMTVRPDDRRTAVEEGAIDLCLDVAQRYFSDKVVLAQVIGALKNITCDQGENKRAIADRGGVPLILDIISRYPQDLNILVQAMGSIWNLSGITPNKSLIVEEGGLELVLDTLARYLDQEVLCGKCLATLWNISSQESLRPRVGRSVAPKLICESLRRHRGNHSIVVKALASLWNTSSTDENKAAIARYGAIEAISDALHRFRQSEDVVVKCLATFWNLSSVQEYKSLIAKHEGVPRIIETMRLFPRHRVILVKALASLWNLSCDHHDNKHLIYASEGVMVICDVVNANLDLEDVVLKAWGALHNLASEDYVKEQLITLSAISLVRRTLKQHPSSRRIFLCVRDCGRRLYLYWSGKEKQEFDLLIASAESALGPS
;
A
#
# COMPACT_ATOMS: atom_id res chain seq x y z
N MET A 1 -12.53 18.19 -24.77
CA MET A 1 -11.13 18.64 -24.55
C MET A 1 -11.00 19.13 -23.12
N SER A 2 -10.36 18.34 -22.27
CA SER A 2 -9.49 18.79 -21.16
C SER A 2 -8.83 17.55 -20.58
N ASN A 3 -7.68 17.23 -21.16
CA ASN A 3 -6.52 16.51 -20.63
C ASN A 3 -6.72 15.70 -19.34
N MET A 4 -6.60 14.37 -19.46
CA MET A 4 -6.03 13.57 -18.37
C MET A 4 -4.65 14.17 -18.06
N GLU A 5 -4.53 14.85 -16.92
CA GLU A 5 -3.23 15.25 -16.39
C GLU A 5 -2.41 13.98 -16.13
N PHE A 6 -1.43 13.72 -16.99
CA PHE A 6 -0.25 12.96 -16.59
C PHE A 6 0.26 13.57 -15.29
N SER A 7 0.46 12.78 -14.24
CA SER A 7 1.03 13.35 -13.02
C SER A 7 2.39 13.92 -13.38
N SER A 8 2.55 15.25 -13.23
CA SER A 8 3.82 15.95 -13.46
C SER A 8 5.00 15.25 -12.77
N THR A 9 4.70 14.58 -11.65
CA THR A 9 5.60 13.75 -10.85
C THR A 9 6.20 12.54 -11.58
N PHE A 10 5.50 11.88 -12.51
CA PHE A 10 6.07 10.73 -13.24
C PHE A 10 7.09 11.19 -14.29
N ILE A 11 6.75 12.23 -15.04
CA ILE A 11 7.65 12.83 -16.04
C ILE A 11 8.88 13.45 -15.35
N GLU A 12 8.70 14.12 -14.22
CA GLU A 12 9.82 14.61 -13.39
C GLU A 12 10.73 13.46 -12.91
N SER A 13 10.16 12.31 -12.56
CA SER A 13 10.92 11.13 -12.13
C SER A 13 11.74 10.51 -13.28
N LEU A 14 11.18 10.48 -14.49
CA LEU A 14 11.92 10.08 -15.71
C LEU A 14 13.09 11.02 -16.00
N LEU A 15 12.86 12.34 -15.92
CA LEU A 15 13.91 13.33 -16.12
C LEU A 15 15.00 13.24 -15.03
N LYS A 16 14.61 12.98 -13.77
CA LYS A 16 15.54 12.82 -12.64
C LYS A 16 16.43 11.58 -12.74
N GLU A 17 15.92 10.48 -13.29
CA GLU A 17 16.72 9.29 -13.62
C GLU A 17 17.53 9.43 -14.92
N GLY A 18 17.48 10.61 -15.55
CA GLY A 18 18.27 10.96 -16.72
C GLY A 18 17.76 10.34 -18.03
N VAL A 19 16.46 10.07 -18.14
CA VAL A 19 15.85 9.70 -19.43
C VAL A 19 15.92 10.90 -20.37
N SER A 20 16.32 10.68 -21.63
CA SER A 20 16.44 11.75 -22.63
C SER A 20 15.11 12.46 -22.91
N ALA A 21 15.16 13.76 -23.26
CA ALA A 21 13.97 14.56 -23.55
C ALA A 21 13.14 13.97 -24.69
N ASP A 22 13.80 13.43 -25.73
CA ASP A 22 13.14 12.78 -26.87
C ASP A 22 12.38 11.52 -26.43
N ALA A 23 12.96 10.69 -25.56
CA ALA A 23 12.29 9.51 -25.03
C ALA A 23 11.10 9.87 -24.12
N VAL A 24 11.23 10.91 -23.30
CA VAL A 24 10.12 11.45 -22.49
C VAL A 24 9.00 11.97 -23.38
N GLN A 25 9.34 12.68 -24.47
CA GLN A 25 8.37 13.21 -25.42
C GLN A 25 7.67 12.09 -26.19
N THR A 26 8.38 11.00 -26.53
CA THR A 26 7.79 9.78 -27.11
C THR A 26 6.78 9.13 -26.15
N VAL A 27 7.13 8.99 -24.86
CA VAL A 27 6.21 8.47 -23.83
C VAL A 27 4.94 9.33 -23.71
N GLN A 28 5.10 10.66 -23.70
CA GLN A 28 3.98 11.60 -23.65
C GLN A 28 3.13 11.57 -24.92
N ARG A 29 3.76 11.49 -26.11
CA ARG A 29 3.09 11.45 -27.41
C ARG A 29 2.24 10.19 -27.56
N LEU A 30 2.77 9.05 -27.12
CA LEU A 30 2.08 7.75 -27.17
C LEU A 30 1.05 7.57 -26.03
N GLN A 31 0.92 8.57 -25.14
CA GLN A 31 0.02 8.54 -23.97
C GLN A 31 0.20 7.30 -23.09
N LEU A 32 1.44 6.81 -22.95
CA LEU A 32 1.73 5.58 -22.21
C LEU A 32 1.80 5.86 -20.71
N SER A 33 0.91 5.24 -19.94
CA SER A 33 0.95 5.30 -18.47
C SER A 33 2.13 4.47 -17.91
N PRO A 34 2.52 4.67 -16.64
CA PRO A 34 3.51 3.80 -15.99
C PRO A 34 3.15 2.31 -16.06
N SER A 35 1.85 1.99 -16.04
CA SER A 35 1.34 0.63 -16.19
C SER A 35 1.59 0.10 -17.59
N ASP A 36 1.30 0.89 -18.64
CA ASP A 36 1.52 0.47 -20.03
C ASP A 36 3.01 0.22 -20.30
N LEU A 37 3.88 1.10 -19.80
CA LEU A 37 5.33 0.95 -19.90
C LEU A 37 5.90 -0.23 -19.09
N SER A 38 5.17 -0.71 -18.07
CA SER A 38 5.56 -1.90 -17.29
C SER A 38 5.34 -3.21 -18.06
N HIS A 39 4.52 -3.19 -19.10
CA HIS A 39 4.20 -4.36 -19.92
C HIS A 39 4.74 -4.26 -21.36
N LEU A 40 5.11 -3.06 -21.82
CA LEU A 40 5.68 -2.86 -23.16
C LEU A 40 7.13 -3.37 -23.25
N PRO A 41 7.45 -4.27 -24.20
CA PRO A 41 8.82 -4.71 -24.44
C PRO A 41 9.64 -3.63 -25.14
N TYR A 42 10.98 -3.67 -25.00
CA TYR A 42 11.88 -2.69 -25.62
C TYR A 42 11.67 -2.56 -27.13
N SER A 43 11.35 -3.65 -27.83
CA SER A 43 11.07 -3.64 -29.27
C SER A 43 9.98 -2.64 -29.66
N ALA A 44 8.94 -2.47 -28.82
CA ALA A 44 7.83 -1.56 -29.11
C ALA A 44 8.21 -0.08 -28.99
N LEU A 45 9.22 0.26 -28.18
CA LEU A 45 9.68 1.63 -27.98
C LEU A 45 10.94 1.96 -28.81
N LYS A 46 11.67 0.93 -29.25
CA LYS A 46 12.83 1.06 -30.13
C LYS A 46 12.43 1.66 -31.47
N ASP A 47 11.31 1.22 -32.05
CA ASP A 47 10.82 1.70 -33.34
C ASP A 47 10.29 3.15 -33.25
N GLU A 48 10.04 3.63 -32.04
CA GLU A 48 9.62 5.00 -31.71
C GLU A 48 10.80 5.90 -31.30
N GLY A 49 12.04 5.43 -31.48
CA GLY A 49 13.27 6.19 -31.26
C GLY A 49 13.82 6.17 -29.83
N VAL A 50 13.25 5.36 -28.92
CA VAL A 50 13.76 5.24 -27.53
C VAL A 50 14.99 4.33 -27.49
N SER A 51 16.10 4.84 -26.96
CA SER A 51 17.34 4.06 -26.82
C SER A 51 17.22 2.98 -25.73
N LEU A 52 17.99 1.89 -25.84
CA LEU A 52 18.02 0.82 -24.82
C LEU A 52 18.41 1.36 -23.43
N ARG A 53 19.23 2.42 -23.40
CA ARG A 53 19.67 3.08 -22.18
C ARG A 53 18.53 3.88 -21.52
N ASP A 54 17.75 4.59 -22.33
CA ASP A 54 16.56 5.31 -21.86
C ASP A 54 15.46 4.35 -21.44
N TYR A 55 15.25 3.27 -22.19
CA TYR A 55 14.31 2.20 -21.82
C TYR A 55 14.67 1.58 -20.45
N ALA A 56 15.94 1.28 -20.20
CA ALA A 56 16.37 0.76 -18.89
C ALA A 56 16.14 1.76 -17.75
N ARG A 57 16.33 3.06 -17.98
CA ARG A 57 16.06 4.12 -17.01
C ARG A 57 14.56 4.31 -16.75
N ILE A 58 13.74 4.27 -17.80
CA ILE A 58 12.28 4.24 -17.69
C ILE A 58 11.83 3.05 -16.84
N ARG A 59 12.36 1.85 -17.11
CA ARG A 59 12.07 0.64 -16.31
C ARG A 59 12.49 0.77 -14.85
N LYS A 60 13.59 1.47 -14.57
CA LYS A 60 14.06 1.77 -13.21
C LYS A 60 13.14 2.75 -12.47
N VAL A 61 12.60 3.76 -13.15
CA VAL A 61 11.59 4.66 -12.58
C VAL A 61 10.29 3.92 -12.30
N ILE A 62 9.88 3.05 -13.22
CA ILE A 62 8.68 2.23 -13.03
C ILE A 62 8.86 1.27 -11.86
N SER A 63 10.01 0.59 -11.75
CA SER A 63 10.28 -0.34 -10.64
C SER A 63 10.45 0.36 -9.29
N SER A 64 10.90 1.62 -9.27
CA SER A 64 10.92 2.46 -8.06
C SER A 64 9.55 3.07 -7.70
N SER A 65 8.64 3.15 -8.68
CA SER A 65 7.26 3.62 -8.48
C SER A 65 6.30 2.48 -8.09
N SER A 66 6.51 1.27 -8.62
CA SER A 66 5.75 0.06 -8.26
C SER A 66 6.25 -0.63 -6.99
N SER A 67 7.38 -0.18 -6.41
CA SER A 67 7.92 -0.66 -5.13
C SER A 67 7.41 0.11 -3.91
N LEU A 68 6.53 1.11 -4.09
CA LEU A 68 5.86 1.80 -2.99
C LEU A 68 4.69 1.01 -2.36
N LEU A 69 4.37 -0.19 -2.86
CA LEU A 69 3.40 -1.10 -2.25
C LEU A 69 4.01 -2.41 -1.70
N SER A 70 5.34 -2.59 -1.76
CA SER A 70 5.98 -3.82 -1.28
C SER A 70 7.31 -3.65 -0.53
N VAL A 71 7.80 -2.43 -0.27
CA VAL A 71 9.09 -2.24 0.43
C VAL A 71 8.96 -1.25 1.58
N ALA A 72 8.51 -1.76 2.74
CA ALA A 72 8.65 -1.13 4.05
C ALA A 72 9.59 -1.92 4.99
N LEU A 73 10.43 -2.82 4.46
CA LEU A 73 11.37 -3.60 5.26
C LEU A 73 12.74 -3.59 4.59
N LEU A 74 13.68 -2.87 5.22
CA LEU A 74 15.13 -3.14 5.32
C LEU A 74 15.94 -1.83 5.39
N HIS A 75 15.70 -1.04 6.44
CA HIS A 75 16.72 -0.19 7.05
C HIS A 75 16.69 -0.44 8.57
N SER A 76 16.92 -1.68 9.02
CA SER A 76 17.24 -1.96 10.42
C SER A 76 18.57 -2.70 10.54
N LYS A 77 19.40 -2.21 11.46
CA LYS A 77 20.71 -2.74 11.86
C LYS A 77 20.60 -4.09 12.63
N GLU A 78 19.56 -4.88 12.39
CA GLU A 78 19.25 -6.07 13.20
C GLU A 78 19.67 -7.42 12.55
N VAL A 79 20.27 -7.39 11.36
CA VAL A 79 20.75 -8.61 10.68
C VAL A 79 22.11 -9.11 11.22
N ASP A 80 22.79 -8.31 12.05
CA ASP A 80 24.09 -8.69 12.61
C ASP A 80 24.02 -9.83 13.63
N GLY A 81 22.84 -10.24 14.11
CA GLY A 81 22.69 -11.33 15.10
C GLY A 81 22.64 -12.75 14.52
N VAL A 82 22.28 -12.90 13.24
CA VAL A 82 21.73 -14.17 12.71
C VAL A 82 22.68 -14.91 11.76
N LEU A 83 23.80 -14.28 11.36
CA LEU A 83 24.78 -14.90 10.45
C LEU A 83 25.85 -15.71 11.20
N PRO A 84 26.12 -16.99 10.81
CA PRO A 84 27.23 -17.77 11.34
C PRO A 84 28.57 -17.02 11.21
N THR A 85 29.42 -17.12 12.22
CA THR A 85 30.68 -16.38 12.36
C THR A 85 31.62 -16.54 11.16
N THR A 86 31.57 -17.71 10.50
CA THR A 86 32.35 -18.04 9.30
C THR A 86 31.97 -17.15 8.11
N VAL A 87 30.67 -16.92 7.89
CA VAL A 87 30.13 -16.10 6.79
C VAL A 87 30.44 -14.63 6.99
N LYS A 88 30.35 -14.14 8.23
CA LYS A 88 30.75 -12.76 8.59
C LYS A 88 32.22 -12.50 8.30
N SER A 89 33.10 -13.47 8.58
CA SER A 89 34.54 -13.30 8.34
C SER A 89 34.87 -13.18 6.84
N VAL A 90 34.13 -13.88 5.98
CA VAL A 90 34.31 -13.86 4.52
C VAL A 90 33.78 -12.55 3.93
N LEU A 91 32.59 -12.10 4.35
CA LEU A 91 31.98 -10.83 3.90
C LEU A 91 32.76 -9.60 4.37
N SER A 92 33.45 -9.68 5.52
CA SER A 92 34.27 -8.58 6.04
C SER A 92 35.58 -8.36 5.29
N ARG A 93 36.04 -9.35 4.50
CA ARG A 93 37.34 -9.31 3.80
C ARG A 93 37.25 -8.92 2.33
N HIS A 94 36.04 -8.82 1.78
CA HIS A 94 35.80 -8.51 0.37
C HIS A 94 34.63 -7.54 0.21
N ASP A 95 34.94 -6.24 0.09
CA ASP A 95 33.95 -5.16 0.04
C ASP A 95 32.95 -5.27 -1.14
N GLU A 96 33.34 -5.95 -2.23
CA GLU A 96 32.50 -6.13 -3.43
C GLU A 96 31.36 -7.15 -3.23
N LEU A 97 31.43 -8.02 -2.22
CA LEU A 97 30.40 -9.03 -1.94
C LEU A 97 29.20 -8.49 -1.14
N ARG A 98 29.28 -7.27 -0.61
CA ARG A 98 28.15 -6.60 0.08
C ARG A 98 26.95 -6.32 -0.84
N LEU A 99 27.14 -6.43 -2.16
CA LEU A 99 26.11 -6.19 -3.18
C LEU A 99 25.22 -7.41 -3.46
N PHE A 100 25.48 -8.58 -2.86
CA PHE A 100 24.63 -9.76 -3.03
C PHE A 100 23.55 -9.82 -1.93
N HIS A 101 22.29 -9.68 -2.33
CA HIS A 101 21.14 -9.87 -1.45
C HIS A 101 21.00 -11.35 -1.07
N VAL A 102 21.31 -11.68 0.18
CA VAL A 102 20.90 -12.97 0.77
C VAL A 102 19.42 -12.84 1.14
N ALA A 103 18.54 -13.49 0.37
CA ALA A 103 17.12 -13.57 0.71
C ALA A 103 16.93 -14.63 1.82
N ILE A 104 16.51 -14.17 3.00
CA ILE A 104 15.98 -15.04 4.06
C ILE A 104 14.44 -14.96 3.95
N PRO A 105 13.69 -16.08 4.08
CA PRO A 105 12.23 -16.05 3.99
C PRO A 105 11.63 -15.01 4.96
N LEU A 106 10.87 -14.08 4.41
CA LEU A 106 10.18 -13.00 5.11
C LEU A 106 8.84 -13.50 5.68
N THR A 107 8.90 -14.32 6.72
CA THR A 107 7.79 -14.54 7.66
C THR A 107 8.38 -14.63 9.07
N PRO A 108 7.68 -14.14 10.13
CA PRO A 108 8.16 -14.31 11.49
C PRO A 108 7.97 -15.78 11.88
N LEU A 109 8.97 -16.60 11.56
CA LEU A 109 9.07 -17.96 12.08
C LEU A 109 9.37 -17.88 13.58
N THR A 110 8.68 -18.68 14.37
CA THR A 110 9.11 -18.95 15.75
C THR A 110 10.50 -19.59 15.73
N LEU A 111 11.30 -19.40 16.79
CA LEU A 111 12.66 -19.96 16.88
C LEU A 111 12.70 -21.49 16.66
N GLU A 112 11.58 -22.17 16.91
CA GLU A 112 11.36 -23.61 16.73
C GLU A 112 11.17 -24.02 15.25
N GLU A 113 10.63 -23.15 14.40
CA GLU A 113 10.43 -23.42 12.98
C GLU A 113 11.71 -23.22 12.15
N TYR A 114 12.62 -22.35 12.60
CA TYR A 114 13.93 -22.13 11.97
C TYR A 114 14.85 -23.36 12.07
N TYR A 115 14.77 -24.13 13.16
CA TYR A 115 15.58 -25.36 13.33
C TYR A 115 15.10 -26.54 12.47
N ARG A 116 13.97 -26.44 11.76
CA ARG A 116 13.41 -27.51 10.90
C ARG A 116 13.67 -27.33 9.41
N CYS A 117 14.30 -26.24 8.97
CA CYS A 117 14.63 -26.02 7.56
C CYS A 117 16.00 -26.61 7.20
N ASP A 118 16.02 -27.77 6.54
CA ASP A 118 17.22 -28.39 5.96
C ASP A 118 17.56 -27.78 4.58
N GLY A 119 18.05 -26.55 4.54
CA GLY A 119 18.59 -25.97 3.30
C GLY A 119 18.79 -24.45 3.31
N VAL A 120 19.83 -23.99 2.60
CA VAL A 120 20.09 -22.56 2.34
C VAL A 120 20.07 -22.36 0.82
N VAL A 121 19.19 -21.48 0.32
CA VAL A 121 19.12 -21.12 -1.11
C VAL A 121 19.85 -19.80 -1.33
N LEU A 122 20.86 -19.80 -2.21
CA LEU A 122 21.62 -18.62 -2.61
C LEU A 122 21.26 -18.26 -4.06
N VAL A 123 20.75 -17.04 -4.27
CA VAL A 123 20.46 -16.49 -5.61
C VAL A 123 21.47 -15.40 -5.92
N LEU A 124 22.24 -15.54 -7.01
CA LEU A 124 23.32 -14.61 -7.38
C LEU A 124 23.09 -14.07 -8.81
N ASP A 125 23.16 -12.75 -8.99
CA ASP A 125 23.01 -12.07 -10.30
C ASP A 125 24.36 -12.06 -11.08
N LYS A 126 24.35 -12.40 -12.37
CA LYS A 126 25.56 -12.58 -13.23
C LYS A 126 26.32 -11.28 -13.52
N ALA A 127 25.82 -10.10 -13.18
CA ALA A 127 26.29 -8.88 -13.85
C ALA A 127 27.79 -8.52 -13.69
N LEU A 128 28.62 -9.17 -12.85
CA LEU A 128 30.03 -8.81 -12.66
C LEU A 128 30.98 -10.03 -12.52
N PHE A 129 31.93 -10.13 -13.46
CA PHE A 129 33.23 -10.84 -13.47
C PHE A 129 33.34 -12.30 -12.93
N LEU A 130 33.58 -13.24 -13.86
CA LEU A 130 33.63 -14.70 -13.68
C LEU A 130 34.80 -15.33 -12.86
N PRO A 131 35.98 -14.70 -12.65
CA PRO A 131 37.05 -15.37 -11.89
C PRO A 131 36.87 -15.38 -10.37
N ALA A 132 36.34 -14.32 -9.77
CA ALA A 132 36.09 -14.23 -8.33
C ALA A 132 34.95 -15.18 -7.88
N TYR A 133 33.97 -15.40 -8.77
CA TYR A 133 32.82 -16.28 -8.61
C TYR A 133 33.19 -17.73 -8.22
N LYS A 134 34.19 -18.32 -8.89
CA LYS A 134 34.65 -19.70 -8.60
C LYS A 134 35.33 -19.81 -7.23
N GLN A 135 35.97 -18.75 -6.75
CA GLN A 135 36.67 -18.75 -5.48
C GLN A 135 35.70 -18.64 -4.31
N VAL A 136 34.65 -17.81 -4.45
CA VAL A 136 33.59 -17.63 -3.45
C VAL A 136 32.74 -18.89 -3.31
N LEU A 137 32.33 -19.52 -4.42
CA LEU A 137 31.60 -20.80 -4.39
C LEU A 137 32.40 -21.90 -3.69
N ARG A 138 33.71 -22.02 -3.96
CA ARG A 138 34.58 -22.99 -3.26
C ARG A 138 34.72 -22.71 -1.77
N LEU A 139 34.79 -21.44 -1.36
CA LEU A 139 34.89 -21.03 0.06
C LEU A 139 33.58 -21.23 0.83
N VAL A 140 32.42 -21.03 0.18
CA VAL A 140 31.10 -21.28 0.76
C VAL A 140 30.82 -22.78 0.85
N MET A 141 31.16 -23.54 -0.19
CA MET A 141 31.03 -25.00 -0.22
C MET A 141 31.97 -25.71 0.77
N SER A 142 33.12 -25.13 1.12
CA SER A 142 34.02 -25.69 2.14
C SER A 142 33.62 -25.35 3.58
N ALA A 143 32.80 -24.31 3.76
CA ALA A 143 32.34 -23.84 5.07
C ALA A 143 30.99 -24.45 5.52
N LEU A 144 30.23 -25.04 4.59
CA LEU A 144 28.98 -25.75 4.86
C LEU A 144 29.27 -27.24 5.03
N ASP A 145 28.91 -27.78 6.19
CA ASP A 145 29.13 -29.20 6.52
C ASP A 145 28.44 -30.11 5.50
N ARG A 146 29.06 -31.25 5.15
CA ARG A 146 28.75 -32.12 3.98
C ARG A 146 27.35 -32.75 3.97
N SER A 147 26.47 -32.38 4.91
CA SER A 147 25.12 -32.89 5.11
C SER A 147 24.01 -31.94 4.62
N ARG A 148 24.34 -30.75 4.09
CA ARG A 148 23.35 -29.78 3.58
C ARG A 148 23.54 -29.51 2.08
N TRP A 149 22.46 -29.67 1.31
CA TRP A 149 22.43 -29.45 -0.13
C TRP A 149 22.36 -27.95 -0.42
N VAL A 150 23.26 -27.44 -1.28
CA VAL A 150 23.19 -26.09 -1.85
C VAL A 150 22.92 -26.24 -3.34
N ILE A 151 21.78 -25.73 -3.80
CA ILE A 151 21.41 -25.74 -5.22
C ILE A 151 21.66 -24.33 -5.79
N PRO A 152 22.72 -24.12 -6.60
CA PRO A 152 22.94 -22.85 -7.27
C PRO A 152 22.02 -22.74 -8.50
N ILE A 153 21.01 -21.88 -8.44
CA ILE A 153 20.10 -21.65 -9.57
C ILE A 153 20.57 -20.45 -10.40
N TYR A 154 20.69 -20.66 -11.72
CA TYR A 154 21.13 -19.66 -12.68
C TYR A 154 19.98 -19.18 -13.59
N VAL A 155 19.91 -17.89 -13.89
CA VAL A 155 18.94 -17.32 -14.85
C VAL A 155 19.69 -16.65 -16.00
N ASP A 156 19.53 -17.16 -17.23
CA ASP A 156 20.03 -16.52 -18.45
C ASP A 156 18.99 -15.55 -19.03
N ARG A 157 19.43 -14.56 -19.82
CA ARG A 157 18.62 -13.49 -20.46
C ARG A 157 17.59 -13.98 -21.50
N LYS A 158 17.25 -15.27 -21.51
CA LYS A 158 16.17 -15.86 -22.29
C LYS A 158 15.34 -16.85 -21.45
N ASP A 159 14.89 -16.46 -20.26
CA ASP A 159 13.87 -17.17 -19.43
C ASP A 159 13.92 -18.72 -19.43
N GLU A 160 15.10 -19.32 -19.55
CA GLU A 160 15.35 -20.76 -19.39
C GLU A 160 16.24 -20.94 -18.16
N LEU A 161 15.71 -21.59 -17.13
CA LEU A 161 16.47 -22.09 -15.99
C LEU A 161 17.40 -23.20 -16.48
N ARG A 162 18.72 -23.03 -16.28
CA ARG A 162 19.69 -24.09 -16.54
C ARG A 162 20.55 -24.28 -15.30
N GLU A 163 20.45 -25.46 -14.69
CA GLU A 163 21.44 -25.98 -13.76
C GLU A 163 22.70 -26.40 -14.52
N VAL A 164 23.87 -26.18 -13.94
CA VAL A 164 25.13 -26.77 -14.41
C VAL A 164 25.68 -27.58 -13.24
N ASP A 165 25.67 -28.90 -13.40
CA ASP A 165 26.41 -29.80 -12.52
C ASP A 165 27.76 -30.16 -13.17
N ASP A 166 28.81 -30.33 -12.36
CA ASP A 166 30.22 -30.49 -12.78
C ASP A 166 30.53 -31.83 -13.52
N ALA A 167 29.50 -32.53 -14.01
CA ALA A 167 29.61 -33.75 -14.80
C ALA A 167 28.64 -33.76 -16.00
N GLY A 168 28.87 -32.88 -16.98
CA GLY A 168 28.56 -33.13 -18.40
C GLY A 168 27.16 -33.63 -18.81
N ILE A 169 26.07 -33.21 -18.16
CA ILE A 169 24.68 -33.48 -18.62
C ILE A 169 23.98 -32.15 -18.93
N VAL A 170 23.44 -32.02 -20.15
CA VAL A 170 22.71 -30.83 -20.61
C VAL A 170 21.21 -31.07 -20.53
N LEU A 171 20.53 -30.44 -19.57
CA LEU A 171 19.06 -30.38 -19.50
C LEU A 171 18.54 -29.21 -20.35
N THR A 172 17.57 -29.46 -21.23
CA THR A 172 16.86 -28.41 -21.98
C THR A 172 15.37 -28.47 -21.63
N LEU A 173 14.83 -27.40 -21.06
CA LEU A 173 13.41 -27.22 -20.77
C LEU A 173 12.66 -26.83 -22.06
N ALA A 174 11.85 -27.74 -22.61
CA ALA A 174 10.89 -27.39 -23.66
C ALA A 174 9.57 -26.91 -23.04
N ARG A 175 8.88 -25.99 -23.74
CA ARG A 175 7.66 -25.25 -23.34
C ARG A 175 6.44 -26.08 -22.87
N SER A 176 6.53 -27.41 -22.80
CA SER A 176 5.45 -28.30 -22.35
C SER A 176 5.68 -28.94 -20.97
N GLY A 177 6.78 -28.64 -20.27
CA GLY A 177 6.93 -29.03 -18.85
C GLY A 177 7.17 -30.52 -18.58
N GLU A 178 7.48 -31.33 -19.58
CA GLU A 178 8.02 -32.68 -19.36
C GLU A 178 9.54 -32.65 -19.27
N ILE A 179 10.09 -33.20 -18.17
CA ILE A 179 11.52 -33.47 -18.02
C ILE A 179 11.84 -34.76 -18.78
N GLN A 180 12.39 -34.67 -19.99
CA GLN A 180 12.88 -35.84 -20.72
C GLN A 180 14.36 -36.12 -20.40
N TRP A 181 14.64 -37.32 -19.89
CA TRP A 181 15.99 -37.87 -19.77
C TRP A 181 16.45 -38.32 -21.16
N ARG A 182 17.40 -37.62 -21.77
CA ARG A 182 17.99 -38.05 -23.06
C ARG A 182 19.41 -38.55 -22.84
N SER A 183 19.61 -39.87 -22.97
CA SER A 183 20.91 -40.44 -23.32
C SER A 183 20.79 -41.09 -24.70
N SER A 184 21.74 -40.81 -25.59
CA SER A 184 21.77 -41.32 -26.97
C SER A 184 21.99 -42.84 -27.05
N GLU A 185 22.35 -43.49 -25.96
CA GLU A 185 22.49 -44.96 -25.87
C GLU A 185 21.15 -45.65 -25.53
N GLY A 186 20.22 -44.94 -24.87
CA GLY A 186 18.87 -45.45 -24.57
C GLY A 186 17.92 -45.44 -25.75
N GLU A 187 17.98 -44.42 -26.62
CA GLU A 187 17.16 -44.37 -27.84
C GLU A 187 17.53 -45.49 -28.83
N LYS A 188 18.82 -45.84 -28.92
CA LYS A 188 19.29 -46.94 -29.78
C LYS A 188 18.87 -48.31 -29.26
N ALA A 189 18.89 -48.52 -27.94
CA ALA A 189 18.41 -49.74 -27.30
C ALA A 189 16.89 -49.91 -27.45
N MET A 190 16.14 -48.80 -27.46
CA MET A 190 14.68 -48.83 -27.63
C MET A 190 14.25 -49.01 -29.09
N GLU A 191 14.95 -48.40 -30.05
CA GLU A 191 14.76 -48.69 -31.49
C GLU A 191 15.11 -50.15 -31.83
N GLU A 192 16.18 -50.71 -31.27
CA GLU A 192 16.54 -52.13 -31.43
C GLU A 192 15.50 -53.08 -30.80
N LEU A 193 14.87 -52.67 -29.68
CA LEU A 193 13.80 -53.43 -29.02
C LEU A 193 12.47 -53.36 -29.79
N GLU A 194 12.09 -52.19 -30.28
CA GLU A 194 10.89 -51.98 -31.10
C GLU A 194 10.99 -52.72 -32.44
N GLN A 195 12.18 -52.74 -33.05
CA GLN A 195 12.43 -53.48 -34.28
C GLN A 195 12.41 -55.01 -34.04
N ALA A 196 12.96 -55.49 -32.91
CA ALA A 196 12.89 -56.90 -32.52
C ALA A 196 11.47 -57.37 -32.15
N VAL A 197 10.63 -56.49 -31.60
CA VAL A 197 9.21 -56.76 -31.30
C VAL A 197 8.36 -56.74 -32.59
N ALA A 198 8.63 -55.83 -33.52
CA ALA A 198 7.96 -55.76 -34.82
C ALA A 198 8.28 -56.96 -35.73
N GLU A 199 9.51 -57.45 -35.73
CA GLU A 199 9.92 -58.67 -36.45
C GLU A 199 9.28 -59.93 -35.86
N ARG A 200 9.16 -60.03 -34.53
CA ARG A 200 8.45 -61.13 -33.84
C ARG A 200 6.94 -61.12 -34.08
N LEU A 201 6.31 -59.95 -34.12
CA LEU A 201 4.88 -59.81 -34.42
C LEU A 201 4.58 -60.19 -35.89
N SER A 202 5.48 -59.87 -36.80
CA SER A 202 5.38 -60.21 -38.22
C SER A 202 5.65 -61.71 -38.50
N SER A 203 6.56 -62.35 -37.75
CA SER A 203 6.76 -63.82 -37.83
C SER A 203 5.58 -64.59 -37.25
N PHE A 204 4.89 -64.03 -36.24
CA PHE A 204 3.69 -64.62 -35.63
C PHE A 204 2.48 -64.54 -36.56
N ALA A 205 2.32 -63.44 -37.31
CA ALA A 205 1.26 -63.25 -38.30
C ALA A 205 1.38 -64.20 -39.51
N ALA A 206 2.60 -64.61 -39.88
CA ALA A 206 2.83 -65.55 -41.00
C ALA A 206 2.54 -67.03 -40.64
N GLN A 207 2.38 -67.37 -39.35
CA GLN A 207 2.21 -68.75 -38.88
C GLN A 207 0.80 -69.11 -38.40
N SER A 208 -0.11 -68.14 -38.30
CA SER A 208 -1.49 -68.39 -37.86
C SER A 208 -2.46 -68.56 -39.04
N SER A 209 -3.03 -69.75 -39.21
CA SER A 209 -4.14 -70.01 -40.13
C SER A 209 -5.49 -70.01 -39.39
N GLY A 210 -6.51 -69.41 -40.02
CA GLY A 210 -7.88 -69.34 -39.48
C GLY A 210 -8.15 -68.17 -38.53
N GLU A 211 -9.45 -67.92 -38.29
CA GLU A 211 -10.23 -66.97 -37.44
C GLU A 211 -9.55 -65.75 -36.76
N MET A 212 -8.27 -65.81 -36.39
CA MET A 212 -7.49 -64.71 -35.83
C MET A 212 -7.21 -63.59 -36.85
N ALA A 213 -7.01 -63.91 -38.13
CA ALA A 213 -6.81 -62.91 -39.19
C ALA A 213 -8.06 -62.03 -39.44
N MET A 214 -9.27 -62.55 -39.18
CA MET A 214 -10.51 -61.76 -39.28
C MET A 214 -10.68 -60.78 -38.11
N LYS A 215 -10.14 -61.08 -36.92
CA LYS A 215 -10.25 -60.21 -35.75
C LYS A 215 -9.28 -59.04 -35.80
N VAL A 216 -8.11 -59.19 -36.43
CA VAL A 216 -7.14 -58.07 -36.62
C VAL A 216 -7.70 -57.02 -37.59
N HIS A 217 -8.35 -57.42 -38.68
CA HIS A 217 -9.02 -56.48 -39.59
C HIS A 217 -10.31 -55.85 -39.01
N ALA A 218 -10.92 -56.44 -37.98
CA ALA A 218 -12.07 -55.85 -37.28
C ALA A 218 -11.65 -54.70 -36.35
N VAL A 219 -10.42 -54.72 -35.83
CA VAL A 219 -9.87 -53.66 -34.98
C VAL A 219 -9.49 -52.42 -35.78
N GLU A 220 -8.99 -52.57 -37.01
CA GLU A 220 -8.70 -51.43 -37.90
C GLU A 220 -9.96 -50.69 -38.39
N ARG A 221 -11.11 -51.37 -38.49
CA ARG A 221 -12.39 -50.75 -38.89
C ARG A 221 -13.17 -50.07 -37.76
N ALA A 222 -12.79 -50.25 -36.51
CA ALA A 222 -13.48 -49.70 -35.34
C ALA A 222 -13.08 -48.24 -35.00
N GLN A 223 -12.39 -47.53 -35.89
CA GLN A 223 -12.05 -46.11 -35.74
C GLN A 223 -13.16 -45.14 -36.20
N SER A 224 -14.43 -45.54 -36.21
CA SER A 224 -15.50 -44.57 -36.45
C SER A 224 -16.76 -44.85 -35.65
N ARG A 225 -17.17 -43.80 -34.91
CA ARG A 225 -18.49 -43.56 -34.28
C ARG A 225 -18.69 -44.08 -32.85
N THR A 226 -18.63 -43.11 -31.92
CA THR A 226 -19.48 -42.88 -30.72
C THR A 226 -19.98 -44.05 -29.86
N SER A 227 -19.86 -43.82 -28.53
CA SER A 227 -20.57 -44.45 -27.39
C SER A 227 -20.13 -45.85 -26.94
N GLY A 228 -19.62 -45.97 -25.70
CA GLY A 228 -19.47 -47.26 -24.99
C GLY A 228 -18.19 -47.53 -24.18
N SER A 229 -17.47 -46.53 -23.62
CA SER A 229 -16.13 -46.77 -23.05
C SER A 229 -15.98 -46.83 -21.53
N LEU A 230 -16.99 -46.58 -20.70
CA LEU A 230 -16.82 -46.64 -19.22
C LEU A 230 -17.04 -48.03 -18.61
N LEU A 231 -17.96 -48.84 -19.14
CA LEU A 231 -18.13 -50.22 -18.69
C LEU A 231 -17.03 -51.16 -19.23
N THR A 232 -16.42 -50.79 -20.36
CA THR A 232 -15.36 -51.56 -21.03
C THR A 232 -14.00 -51.29 -20.40
N ALA A 233 -13.70 -50.05 -19.96
CA ALA A 233 -12.47 -49.76 -19.21
C ALA A 233 -12.47 -50.43 -17.81
N TYR A 234 -13.60 -50.42 -17.10
CA TYR A 234 -13.75 -51.06 -15.79
C TYR A 234 -13.70 -52.60 -15.87
N LYS A 235 -14.31 -53.19 -16.91
CA LYS A 235 -14.20 -54.63 -17.21
C LYS A 235 -12.82 -55.02 -17.74
N SER A 236 -12.15 -54.16 -18.50
CA SER A 236 -10.78 -54.39 -18.95
C SER A 236 -9.78 -54.31 -17.80
N LEU A 237 -9.98 -53.44 -16.81
CA LEU A 237 -9.15 -53.39 -15.59
C LEU A 237 -9.36 -54.64 -14.70
N LEU A 238 -10.63 -55.06 -14.52
CA LEU A 238 -10.98 -56.30 -13.81
C LEU A 238 -10.51 -57.57 -14.54
N HIS A 239 -10.48 -57.55 -15.87
CA HIS A 239 -9.97 -58.66 -16.69
C HIS A 239 -8.44 -58.68 -16.75
N PHE A 240 -7.79 -57.50 -16.75
CA PHE A 240 -6.34 -57.35 -16.69
C PHE A 240 -5.77 -57.87 -15.35
N LEU A 241 -6.51 -57.66 -14.26
CA LEU A 241 -6.18 -58.17 -12.92
C LEU A 241 -6.55 -59.65 -12.70
N SER A 242 -7.26 -60.30 -13.65
CA SER A 242 -7.62 -61.73 -13.59
C SER A 242 -6.72 -62.64 -14.42
N LEU A 243 -5.64 -62.12 -15.03
CA LEU A 243 -4.72 -62.90 -15.86
C LEU A 243 -3.54 -63.42 -15.02
N ASP A 244 -3.29 -64.73 -15.11
CA ASP A 244 -2.36 -65.56 -14.30
C ASP A 244 -0.87 -65.13 -14.29
N HIS A 245 -0.48 -64.02 -14.91
CA HIS A 245 0.92 -63.58 -15.00
C HIS A 245 1.26 -62.34 -14.14
N HIS A 246 0.32 -61.81 -13.35
CA HIS A 246 0.56 -60.63 -12.49
C HIS A 246 0.27 -60.82 -10.99
N GLN A 247 0.01 -62.05 -10.54
CA GLN A 247 -0.22 -62.36 -9.10
C GLN A 247 1.01 -62.14 -8.19
N SER A 248 2.20 -61.94 -8.75
CA SER A 248 3.46 -61.77 -8.00
C SER A 248 3.64 -60.37 -7.38
N PHE A 249 2.79 -59.39 -7.72
CA PHE A 249 2.88 -58.00 -7.24
C PHE A 249 1.91 -57.66 -6.08
N LEU A 250 1.09 -58.62 -5.62
CA LEU A 250 0.16 -58.44 -4.51
C LEU A 250 0.78 -58.88 -3.17
N SER A 251 0.57 -58.08 -2.12
CA SER A 251 0.89 -58.44 -0.73
C SER A 251 0.05 -59.63 -0.26
N GLU A 252 0.46 -60.30 0.82
CA GLU A 252 -0.19 -61.51 1.35
C GLU A 252 -1.65 -61.25 1.77
N ALA A 253 -1.94 -60.08 2.33
CA ALA A 253 -3.30 -59.61 2.61
C ALA A 253 -4.14 -59.40 1.32
N GLY A 254 -3.52 -58.96 0.22
CA GLY A 254 -4.15 -58.84 -1.08
C GLY A 254 -4.49 -60.19 -1.73
N ARG A 255 -3.78 -61.27 -1.36
CA ARG A 255 -4.07 -62.64 -1.83
C ARG A 255 -5.18 -63.32 -1.03
N GLU A 256 -5.22 -63.15 0.29
CA GLU A 256 -6.28 -63.68 1.15
C GLU A 256 -7.64 -63.02 0.85
N ALA A 257 -7.63 -61.72 0.56
CA ALA A 257 -8.84 -60.99 0.20
C ALA A 257 -9.41 -61.36 -1.18
N LEU A 258 -8.55 -61.72 -2.14
CA LEU A 258 -8.95 -62.23 -3.46
C LEU A 258 -9.58 -63.64 -3.36
N GLN A 259 -9.13 -64.46 -2.41
CA GLN A 259 -9.77 -65.75 -2.09
C GLN A 259 -11.12 -65.58 -1.39
N ALA A 260 -11.28 -64.55 -0.55
CA ALA A 260 -12.56 -64.19 0.07
C ALA A 260 -13.57 -63.62 -0.95
N PHE A 261 -13.08 -62.96 -2.00
CA PHE A 261 -13.85 -62.35 -3.08
C PHE A 261 -14.75 -63.33 -3.86
N ASN A 262 -14.38 -64.62 -3.90
CA ASN A 262 -15.13 -65.64 -4.64
C ASN A 262 -16.37 -66.19 -3.92
N VAL A 263 -16.63 -65.81 -2.66
CA VAL A 263 -17.62 -66.54 -1.83
C VAL A 263 -18.86 -65.74 -1.41
N LEU A 264 -18.87 -64.40 -1.33
CA LEU A 264 -20.01 -63.69 -0.69
C LEU A 264 -20.52 -62.46 -1.47
N GLY A 265 -21.85 -62.34 -1.55
CA GLY A 265 -22.60 -61.27 -2.21
C GLY A 265 -23.04 -60.15 -1.27
N ARG A 266 -23.44 -59.01 -1.87
CA ARG A 266 -23.92 -57.73 -1.28
C ARG A 266 -22.94 -56.85 -0.48
N ASP A 267 -21.82 -57.35 0.04
CA ASP A 267 -20.74 -56.50 0.61
C ASP A 267 -19.77 -55.89 -0.44
N LYS A 268 -20.17 -55.88 -1.70
CA LYS A 268 -19.29 -55.57 -2.85
C LYS A 268 -18.94 -54.09 -3.00
N GLU A 269 -19.77 -53.18 -2.48
CA GLU A 269 -19.60 -51.73 -2.68
C GLU A 269 -18.69 -51.12 -1.60
N LEU A 270 -18.87 -51.54 -0.33
CA LEU A 270 -18.04 -51.10 0.80
C LEU A 270 -16.60 -51.62 0.68
N PHE A 271 -16.44 -52.87 0.23
CA PHE A 271 -15.14 -53.49 0.03
C PHE A 271 -14.42 -52.96 -1.22
N ALA A 272 -15.14 -52.66 -2.31
CA ALA A 272 -14.57 -52.00 -3.48
C ALA A 272 -14.13 -50.55 -3.20
N ALA A 273 -14.86 -49.81 -2.35
CA ALA A 273 -14.44 -48.51 -1.86
C ALA A 273 -13.17 -48.62 -0.99
N GLN A 274 -13.08 -49.63 -0.10
CA GLN A 274 -11.89 -49.87 0.73
C GLN A 274 -10.65 -50.30 -0.09
N GLN A 275 -10.82 -51.15 -1.10
CA GLN A 275 -9.75 -51.58 -2.02
C GLN A 275 -9.33 -50.48 -3.00
N GLY A 276 -10.27 -49.68 -3.51
CA GLY A 276 -9.97 -48.50 -4.32
C GLY A 276 -9.15 -47.47 -3.54
N VAL A 277 -9.48 -47.27 -2.27
CA VAL A 277 -8.72 -46.47 -1.31
C VAL A 277 -7.30 -47.01 -1.10
N GLU A 278 -7.10 -48.32 -0.95
CA GLU A 278 -5.76 -48.93 -0.81
C GLU A 278 -4.92 -48.90 -2.10
N MET A 279 -5.53 -49.01 -3.28
CA MET A 279 -4.85 -48.89 -4.57
C MET A 279 -4.42 -47.44 -4.86
N VAL A 280 -5.31 -46.48 -4.57
CA VAL A 280 -5.03 -45.04 -4.70
C VAL A 280 -3.91 -44.60 -3.76
N ARG A 281 -3.90 -45.13 -2.53
CA ARG A 281 -2.89 -44.88 -1.50
C ARG A 281 -1.47 -45.33 -1.87
N ASN A 282 -1.34 -46.29 -2.79
CA ASN A 282 -0.06 -46.90 -3.16
C ASN A 282 0.38 -46.62 -4.61
N SER A 283 -0.35 -45.77 -5.35
CA SER A 283 -0.08 -45.47 -6.76
C SER A 283 0.53 -44.08 -6.96
N PRO A 284 1.59 -43.92 -7.79
CA PRO A 284 2.09 -42.60 -8.23
C PRO A 284 1.12 -41.82 -9.12
N ILE A 285 -0.05 -42.38 -9.46
CA ILE A 285 -0.97 -41.98 -10.54
C ILE A 285 -2.25 -41.30 -9.97
N THR A 286 -2.16 -40.66 -8.80
CA THR A 286 -3.33 -40.01 -8.18
C THR A 286 -3.91 -38.86 -9.02
N SER A 287 -3.07 -38.07 -9.69
CA SER A 287 -3.50 -36.95 -10.53
C SER A 287 -4.20 -37.40 -11.83
N THR A 288 -3.66 -38.41 -12.51
CA THR A 288 -4.23 -38.92 -13.78
C THR A 288 -5.59 -39.58 -13.58
N LEU A 289 -5.74 -40.39 -12.51
CA LEU A 289 -7.03 -41.02 -12.21
C LEU A 289 -8.11 -39.99 -11.87
N LEU A 290 -7.74 -38.91 -11.17
CA LEU A 290 -8.62 -37.77 -10.88
C LEU A 290 -9.00 -37.01 -12.15
N LEU A 291 -8.07 -36.80 -13.08
CA LEU A 291 -8.33 -36.17 -14.38
C LEU A 291 -9.23 -37.04 -15.27
N ASP A 292 -9.05 -38.37 -15.27
CA ASP A 292 -9.88 -39.30 -16.04
C ASP A 292 -11.31 -39.40 -15.50
N VAL A 293 -11.46 -39.39 -14.16
CA VAL A 293 -12.79 -39.26 -13.51
C VAL A 293 -13.38 -37.88 -13.83
N ALA A 294 -12.58 -36.81 -13.78
CA ALA A 294 -13.01 -35.46 -14.14
C ALA A 294 -13.54 -35.36 -15.58
N ASP A 295 -12.79 -35.91 -16.53
CA ASP A 295 -13.13 -35.88 -17.94
C ASP A 295 -14.35 -36.77 -18.22
N SER A 296 -14.49 -37.89 -17.51
CA SER A 296 -15.71 -38.71 -17.56
C SER A 296 -16.93 -37.94 -17.02
N VAL A 297 -16.76 -37.13 -15.96
CA VAL A 297 -17.83 -36.28 -15.40
C VAL A 297 -18.16 -35.10 -16.33
N ARG A 298 -17.14 -34.38 -16.82
CA ARG A 298 -17.31 -33.23 -17.73
C ARG A 298 -17.98 -33.60 -19.05
N ASN A 299 -17.70 -34.79 -19.57
CA ASN A 299 -18.31 -35.29 -20.79
C ASN A 299 -19.72 -35.86 -20.58
N GLY A 300 -20.28 -35.77 -19.37
CA GLY A 300 -21.63 -36.25 -19.04
C GLY A 300 -21.75 -37.77 -18.95
N ASN A 301 -20.66 -38.52 -19.19
CA ASN A 301 -20.70 -39.98 -19.34
C ASN A 301 -20.92 -40.75 -18.02
N LEU A 302 -20.84 -40.07 -16.88
CA LEU A 302 -20.97 -40.67 -15.55
C LEU A 302 -22.42 -40.73 -15.02
N PHE A 303 -23.37 -40.04 -15.67
CA PHE A 303 -24.76 -39.93 -15.19
C PHE A 303 -25.82 -40.21 -16.27
N THR A 304 -25.43 -40.64 -17.48
CA THR A 304 -26.36 -40.77 -18.63
C THR A 304 -27.14 -42.08 -18.70
N ASP A 305 -26.69 -43.14 -18.01
CA ASP A 305 -27.32 -44.47 -18.12
C ASP A 305 -27.58 -45.08 -16.73
N GLY A 306 -28.77 -44.85 -16.15
CA GLY A 306 -29.35 -45.68 -15.07
C GLY A 306 -28.52 -45.92 -13.80
N THR A 307 -27.45 -45.16 -13.58
CA THR A 307 -26.40 -45.38 -12.56
C THR A 307 -26.45 -44.36 -11.42
N ASN A 308 -27.57 -43.64 -11.28
CA ASN A 308 -27.93 -42.80 -10.13
C ASN A 308 -28.20 -43.62 -8.85
N SER A 309 -27.44 -44.70 -8.58
CA SER A 309 -27.55 -45.40 -7.32
C SER A 309 -26.87 -44.54 -6.23
N PRO A 310 -27.55 -44.26 -5.10
CA PRO A 310 -26.97 -43.61 -3.93
C PRO A 310 -25.61 -44.21 -3.52
N SER A 311 -25.45 -45.53 -3.68
CA SER A 311 -24.20 -46.25 -3.39
C SER A 311 -23.02 -45.85 -4.29
N TYR A 312 -23.26 -45.60 -5.58
CA TYR A 312 -22.19 -45.24 -6.52
C TYR A 312 -21.67 -43.83 -6.24
N LEU A 313 -22.58 -42.87 -6.00
CA LEU A 313 -22.21 -41.52 -5.59
C LEU A 313 -21.48 -41.54 -4.25
N ALA A 314 -21.93 -42.36 -3.30
CA ALA A 314 -21.26 -42.56 -2.01
C ALA A 314 -19.82 -43.11 -2.17
N ALA A 315 -19.60 -44.07 -3.07
CA ALA A 315 -18.28 -44.63 -3.35
C ALA A 315 -17.32 -43.59 -3.98
N VAL A 316 -17.79 -42.81 -4.97
CA VAL A 316 -17.00 -41.72 -5.58
C VAL A 316 -16.62 -40.68 -4.53
N LEU A 317 -17.59 -40.21 -3.74
CA LEU A 317 -17.36 -39.24 -2.66
C LEU A 317 -16.40 -39.77 -1.59
N THR A 318 -16.48 -41.05 -1.22
CA THR A 318 -15.56 -41.68 -0.26
C THR A 318 -14.13 -41.73 -0.79
N CYS A 319 -13.93 -42.07 -2.07
CA CYS A 319 -12.61 -42.06 -2.70
C CYS A 319 -12.02 -40.63 -2.75
N LEU A 320 -12.84 -39.63 -3.11
CA LEU A 320 -12.43 -38.22 -3.14
C LEU A 320 -12.07 -37.70 -1.73
N TRP A 321 -12.82 -38.12 -0.71
CA TRP A 321 -12.54 -37.77 0.69
C TRP A 321 -11.19 -38.32 1.17
N VAL A 322 -10.90 -39.61 0.88
CA VAL A 322 -9.61 -40.21 1.25
C VAL A 322 -8.45 -39.53 0.53
N LEU A 323 -8.60 -39.25 -0.76
CA LEU A 323 -7.60 -38.54 -1.56
C LEU A 323 -7.26 -37.16 -0.99
N LEU A 324 -8.28 -36.36 -0.69
CA LEU A 324 -8.13 -35.07 -0.02
C LEU A 324 -7.38 -35.19 1.31
N ARG A 325 -7.68 -36.25 2.07
CA ARG A 325 -7.06 -36.50 3.38
C ARG A 325 -5.59 -36.92 3.26
N GLU A 326 -5.19 -37.60 2.19
CA GLU A 326 -3.78 -37.92 1.96
C GLU A 326 -2.98 -36.69 1.50
N GLU A 327 -3.52 -35.90 0.58
CA GLU A 327 -2.87 -34.67 0.11
C GLU A 327 -2.73 -33.62 1.23
N THR A 328 -3.71 -33.51 2.13
CA THR A 328 -3.59 -32.64 3.32
C THR A 328 -2.56 -33.11 4.34
N ASN A 329 -2.31 -34.43 4.43
CA ASN A 329 -1.31 -35.00 5.34
C ASN A 329 0.11 -34.95 4.79
N LYS A 330 0.27 -34.88 3.46
CA LYS A 330 1.56 -34.60 2.81
C LYS A 330 1.94 -33.14 3.08
N LYS A 331 2.61 -32.88 4.21
CA LYS A 331 3.18 -31.56 4.60
C LYS A 331 4.22 -30.98 3.60
N LYS A 332 4.35 -31.54 2.39
CA LYS A 332 5.35 -31.18 1.38
C LYS A 332 4.65 -30.73 0.10
N ALA A 333 4.79 -29.43 -0.18
CA ALA A 333 4.57 -28.76 -1.47
C ALA A 333 3.28 -29.14 -2.22
N PHE A 334 2.22 -28.35 -2.04
CA PHE A 334 1.13 -28.31 -3.00
C PHE A 334 1.69 -27.93 -4.39
N ASP A 335 1.69 -28.88 -5.33
CA ASP A 335 2.14 -28.63 -6.72
C ASP A 335 1.00 -27.98 -7.55
N ARG A 336 1.31 -27.46 -8.74
CA ARG A 336 0.34 -26.86 -9.68
C ARG A 336 -0.83 -27.77 -10.01
N ASP A 337 -0.68 -29.08 -9.89
CA ASP A 337 -1.78 -30.03 -10.16
C ASP A 337 -2.85 -30.00 -9.06
N PHE A 338 -2.51 -29.55 -7.85
CA PHE A 338 -3.42 -29.53 -6.71
C PHE A 338 -4.64 -28.64 -6.92
N VAL A 339 -4.47 -27.45 -7.50
CA VAL A 339 -5.58 -26.53 -7.76
C VAL A 339 -6.48 -27.05 -8.89
N SER A 340 -5.91 -27.76 -9.87
CA SER A 340 -6.69 -28.48 -10.88
C SER A 340 -7.53 -29.58 -10.23
N THR A 341 -6.93 -30.36 -9.32
CA THR A 341 -7.65 -31.38 -8.55
C THR A 341 -8.79 -30.77 -7.74
N LEU A 342 -8.58 -29.65 -7.05
CA LEU A 342 -9.66 -28.94 -6.33
C LEU A 342 -10.74 -28.41 -7.26
N SER A 343 -10.37 -27.91 -8.45
CA SER A 343 -11.35 -27.49 -9.46
C SER A 343 -12.23 -28.65 -9.90
N VAL A 344 -11.65 -29.81 -10.15
CA VAL A 344 -12.39 -31.03 -10.51
C VAL A 344 -13.29 -31.45 -9.36
N LEU A 345 -12.77 -31.48 -8.14
CA LEU A 345 -13.53 -31.85 -6.94
C LEU A 345 -14.75 -30.94 -6.74
N PHE A 346 -14.61 -29.65 -7.01
CA PHE A 346 -15.74 -28.74 -6.98
C PHE A 346 -16.76 -29.00 -8.10
N ASP A 347 -16.37 -29.55 -9.27
CA ASP A 347 -17.26 -29.88 -10.40
C ASP A 347 -18.13 -31.10 -10.08
N ILE A 348 -17.49 -32.27 -9.92
CA ILE A 348 -17.61 -33.06 -8.69
C ILE A 348 -18.88 -32.89 -7.86
N ILE A 349 -18.65 -32.17 -6.78
CA ILE A 349 -19.61 -31.79 -5.77
C ILE A 349 -20.78 -31.02 -6.38
N ASP A 350 -20.54 -30.04 -7.26
CA ASP A 350 -21.60 -29.23 -7.88
C ASP A 350 -22.62 -30.10 -8.64
N ILE A 351 -22.17 -31.04 -9.47
CA ILE A 351 -23.10 -31.91 -10.22
C ILE A 351 -23.81 -32.88 -9.28
N SER A 352 -23.14 -33.33 -8.21
CA SER A 352 -23.76 -34.19 -7.20
C SER A 352 -24.93 -33.52 -6.49
N TYR A 353 -24.89 -32.20 -6.26
CA TYR A 353 -26.04 -31.46 -5.73
C TYR A 353 -27.16 -31.32 -6.77
N ARG A 354 -26.81 -31.09 -8.04
CA ARG A 354 -27.81 -30.96 -9.13
C ARG A 354 -28.58 -32.26 -9.37
N SER A 355 -27.93 -33.42 -9.26
CA SER A 355 -28.58 -34.73 -9.45
C SER A 355 -29.50 -35.14 -8.30
N SER A 356 -29.36 -34.56 -7.10
CA SER A 356 -30.29 -34.81 -5.99
C SER A 356 -31.54 -33.93 -6.04
N LEU A 357 -31.43 -32.71 -6.57
CA LEU A 357 -32.58 -31.82 -6.81
C LEU A 357 -33.61 -32.44 -7.78
N SER A 358 -33.16 -33.25 -8.75
CA SER A 358 -34.07 -34.01 -9.62
C SER A 358 -34.79 -35.14 -8.88
N ASN A 359 -34.13 -35.81 -7.93
CA ASN A 359 -34.72 -36.92 -7.17
C ASN A 359 -35.71 -36.44 -6.09
N GLU A 360 -35.46 -35.27 -5.48
CA GLU A 360 -36.42 -34.66 -4.53
C GLU A 360 -37.72 -34.21 -5.23
N GLN A 361 -37.64 -33.74 -6.48
CA GLN A 361 -38.83 -33.42 -7.29
C GLN A 361 -39.67 -34.66 -7.63
N GLU A 362 -39.06 -35.85 -7.63
CA GLU A 362 -39.73 -37.14 -7.84
C GLU A 362 -40.23 -37.79 -6.53
N GLY A 363 -40.06 -37.15 -5.37
CA GLY A 363 -40.66 -37.58 -4.09
C GLY A 363 -39.96 -38.77 -3.41
N ILE A 364 -38.71 -39.08 -3.78
CA ILE A 364 -37.93 -40.17 -3.20
C ILE A 364 -37.02 -39.57 -2.12
N SER A 365 -37.40 -39.70 -0.85
CA SER A 365 -36.56 -39.29 0.29
C SER A 365 -36.30 -40.50 1.18
N SER A 366 -35.06 -40.98 1.19
CA SER A 366 -34.59 -42.10 2.00
C SER A 366 -33.56 -41.65 3.04
N ALA A 367 -33.31 -42.47 4.08
CA ALA A 367 -32.25 -42.20 5.07
C ALA A 367 -30.84 -42.15 4.44
N ASP A 368 -30.64 -42.84 3.31
CA ASP A 368 -29.39 -42.85 2.55
C ASP A 368 -29.12 -41.48 1.90
N ASP A 369 -30.16 -40.73 1.50
CA ASP A 369 -30.03 -39.40 0.90
C ASP A 369 -29.49 -38.36 1.90
N ALA A 370 -29.90 -38.47 3.17
CA ALA A 370 -29.41 -37.60 4.25
C ALA A 370 -27.93 -37.84 4.56
N HIS A 371 -27.49 -39.11 4.60
CA HIS A 371 -26.09 -39.46 4.82
C HIS A 371 -25.20 -38.99 3.66
N ILE A 372 -25.68 -39.12 2.42
CA ILE A 372 -24.98 -38.64 1.23
C ILE A 372 -24.93 -37.10 1.19
N ALA A 373 -25.97 -36.40 1.68
CA ALA A 373 -25.94 -34.94 1.83
C ALA A 373 -24.88 -34.50 2.85
N GLU A 374 -24.82 -35.13 4.03
CA GLU A 374 -23.81 -34.85 5.05
C GLU A 374 -22.38 -35.12 4.55
N MET A 375 -22.20 -36.21 3.80
CA MET A 375 -20.91 -36.56 3.21
C MET A 375 -20.47 -35.53 2.15
N ARG A 376 -21.38 -35.04 1.31
CA ARG A 376 -21.11 -33.96 0.34
C ARG A 376 -20.70 -32.66 1.03
N ASP A 377 -21.46 -32.25 2.04
CA ASP A 377 -21.17 -31.05 2.84
C ASP A 377 -19.78 -31.16 3.49
N THR A 378 -19.45 -32.33 4.02
CA THR A 378 -18.13 -32.60 4.64
C THR A 378 -17.00 -32.51 3.62
N ILE A 379 -17.13 -33.16 2.46
CA ILE A 379 -16.10 -33.14 1.41
C ILE A 379 -15.90 -31.73 0.86
N LEU A 380 -16.98 -30.98 0.63
CA LEU A 380 -16.91 -29.58 0.22
C LEU A 380 -16.19 -28.75 1.27
N SER A 381 -16.54 -28.95 2.54
CA SER A 381 -15.91 -28.27 3.66
C SER A 381 -14.40 -28.50 3.73
N GLU A 382 -13.96 -29.76 3.66
CA GLU A 382 -12.53 -30.12 3.64
C GLU A 382 -11.82 -29.59 2.39
N SER A 383 -12.49 -29.60 1.23
CA SER A 383 -11.95 -29.04 -0.02
C SER A 383 -11.73 -27.53 0.07
N LEU A 384 -12.64 -26.81 0.73
CA LEU A 384 -12.49 -25.38 0.98
C LEU A 384 -11.35 -25.10 1.98
N ILE A 385 -11.21 -25.91 3.05
CA ILE A 385 -10.05 -25.80 3.96
C ILE A 385 -8.73 -25.98 3.20
N CYS A 386 -8.67 -26.98 2.32
CA CYS A 386 -7.52 -27.22 1.45
C CYS A 386 -7.18 -26.00 0.59
N LEU A 387 -8.19 -25.42 -0.07
CA LEU A 387 -8.04 -24.23 -0.90
C LEU A 387 -7.57 -23.02 -0.07
N GLN A 388 -8.13 -22.85 1.13
CA GLN A 388 -7.75 -21.79 2.05
C GLN A 388 -6.28 -21.92 2.45
N ASN A 389 -5.84 -23.12 2.88
CA ASN A 389 -4.46 -23.39 3.28
C ASN A 389 -3.48 -23.19 2.12
N TYR A 390 -3.84 -23.63 0.92
CA TYR A 390 -3.06 -23.37 -0.29
C TYR A 390 -2.92 -21.86 -0.55
N SER A 391 -4.03 -21.12 -0.52
CA SER A 391 -4.05 -19.67 -0.75
C SER A 391 -3.27 -18.89 0.33
N HIS A 392 -3.21 -19.40 1.56
CA HIS A 392 -2.44 -18.77 2.64
C HIS A 392 -0.92 -19.00 2.52
N SER A 393 -0.47 -19.95 1.70
CA SER A 393 0.94 -20.36 1.67
C SER A 393 1.87 -19.27 1.08
N PHE A 394 1.49 -18.65 -0.03
CA PHE A 394 2.21 -17.53 -0.66
C PHE A 394 1.35 -16.83 -1.72
N LEU A 395 1.70 -15.60 -2.09
CA LEU A 395 0.89 -14.76 -2.99
C LEU A 395 0.60 -15.41 -4.35
N ARG A 396 1.59 -16.10 -4.95
CA ARG A 396 1.42 -16.78 -6.25
C ARG A 396 0.40 -17.92 -6.19
N ALA A 397 0.21 -18.57 -5.06
CA ALA A 397 -0.84 -19.58 -4.86
C ALA A 397 -2.23 -18.93 -4.97
N THR A 398 -2.40 -17.76 -4.35
CA THR A 398 -3.64 -16.97 -4.45
C THR A 398 -3.93 -16.52 -5.89
N GLU A 399 -2.92 -16.10 -6.64
CA GLU A 399 -3.06 -15.75 -8.06
C GLU A 399 -3.48 -16.96 -8.91
N ASP A 400 -2.84 -18.12 -8.70
CA ASP A 400 -3.11 -19.38 -9.42
C ASP A 400 -4.56 -19.86 -9.22
N VAL A 401 -5.10 -19.76 -7.99
CA VAL A 401 -6.52 -20.03 -7.71
C VAL A 401 -7.44 -19.11 -8.52
N GLY A 402 -7.05 -17.84 -8.65
CA GLY A 402 -7.74 -16.84 -9.44
C GLY A 402 -7.70 -17.09 -10.94
N GLU A 403 -6.51 -17.41 -11.48
CA GLU A 403 -6.27 -17.73 -12.90
C GLU A 403 -7.11 -18.94 -13.35
N ARG A 404 -7.39 -19.87 -12.43
CA ARG A 404 -8.22 -21.07 -12.67
C ARG A 404 -9.72 -20.87 -12.46
N GLY A 405 -10.16 -19.65 -12.18
CA GLY A 405 -11.58 -19.32 -12.07
C GLY A 405 -12.26 -19.83 -10.80
N LEU A 406 -11.51 -20.29 -9.80
CA LEU A 406 -12.08 -20.84 -8.56
C LEU A 406 -12.65 -19.77 -7.63
N VAL A 407 -12.24 -18.50 -7.79
CA VAL A 407 -12.81 -17.37 -7.04
C VAL A 407 -14.33 -17.31 -7.21
N GLN A 408 -14.82 -17.44 -8.44
CA GLN A 408 -16.27 -17.41 -8.70
C GLN A 408 -16.96 -18.62 -8.07
N ARG A 409 -16.36 -19.81 -8.12
CA ARG A 409 -16.95 -20.99 -7.47
C ARG A 409 -17.10 -20.84 -5.97
N VAL A 410 -16.11 -20.25 -5.29
CA VAL A 410 -16.22 -19.99 -3.85
C VAL A 410 -17.39 -19.03 -3.55
N VAL A 411 -17.59 -18.02 -4.40
CA VAL A 411 -18.75 -17.10 -4.32
C VAL A 411 -20.06 -17.86 -4.58
N ASP A 412 -20.12 -18.71 -5.59
CA ASP A 412 -21.31 -19.50 -5.92
C ASP A 412 -21.68 -20.47 -4.79
N PHE A 413 -20.68 -21.09 -4.14
CA PHE A 413 -20.91 -21.92 -2.96
C PHE A 413 -21.37 -21.10 -1.76
N LEU A 414 -20.82 -19.90 -1.56
CA LEU A 414 -21.28 -18.98 -0.52
C LEU A 414 -22.76 -18.64 -0.71
N ASP A 415 -23.18 -18.38 -1.95
CA ASP A 415 -24.56 -18.05 -2.29
C ASP A 415 -25.51 -19.24 -2.17
N ARG A 416 -25.07 -20.44 -2.58
CA ARG A 416 -25.93 -21.63 -2.55
C ARG A 416 -26.12 -22.18 -1.13
N PHE A 417 -25.05 -22.21 -0.34
CA PHE A 417 -25.04 -22.89 0.95
C PHE A 417 -25.20 -21.93 2.13
N ARG A 418 -26.00 -20.87 1.96
CA ARG A 418 -26.20 -19.84 3.01
C ARG A 418 -26.64 -20.43 4.35
N GLN A 419 -27.36 -21.55 4.37
CA GLN A 419 -27.83 -22.15 5.62
C GLN A 419 -26.79 -23.05 6.32
N ASN A 420 -25.72 -23.46 5.65
CA ASN A 420 -24.68 -24.30 6.24
C ASN A 420 -23.53 -23.43 6.77
N ASP A 421 -23.55 -23.15 8.07
CA ASP A 421 -22.54 -22.33 8.77
C ASP A 421 -21.09 -22.82 8.55
N ARG A 422 -20.87 -24.14 8.46
CA ARG A 422 -19.54 -24.71 8.25
C ARG A 422 -19.01 -24.36 6.86
N ILE A 423 -19.84 -24.50 5.82
CA ILE A 423 -19.47 -24.16 4.44
C ILE A 423 -19.29 -22.63 4.32
N VAL A 424 -20.23 -21.85 4.84
CA VAL A 424 -20.14 -20.37 4.82
C VAL A 424 -18.85 -19.89 5.48
N SER A 425 -18.50 -20.45 6.64
CA SER A 425 -17.27 -20.14 7.37
C SER A 425 -16.02 -20.39 6.52
N HIS A 426 -15.94 -21.53 5.83
CA HIS A 426 -14.79 -21.84 4.96
C HIS A 426 -14.79 -21.04 3.66
N CYS A 427 -15.95 -20.74 3.06
CA CYS A 427 -16.04 -19.85 1.91
C CYS A 427 -15.51 -18.45 2.24
N LEU A 428 -15.94 -17.85 3.35
CA LEU A 428 -15.41 -16.54 3.79
C LEU A 428 -13.92 -16.63 4.15
N GLY A 429 -13.46 -17.73 4.73
CA GLY A 429 -12.04 -18.00 4.97
C GLY A 429 -11.21 -18.04 3.68
N CYS A 430 -11.68 -18.74 2.65
CA CYS A 430 -11.10 -18.74 1.31
C CYS A 430 -11.07 -17.33 0.73
N LEU A 431 -12.20 -16.61 0.74
CA LEU A 431 -12.27 -15.24 0.20
C LEU A 431 -11.31 -14.29 0.93
N TRP A 432 -11.16 -14.41 2.25
CA TRP A 432 -10.16 -13.65 2.99
C TRP A 432 -8.74 -13.90 2.46
N CYS A 433 -8.33 -15.16 2.26
CA CYS A 433 -7.02 -15.45 1.67
C CYS A 433 -6.92 -14.96 0.21
N LEU A 434 -7.97 -15.16 -0.57
CA LEU A 434 -7.98 -14.84 -2.00
C LEU A 434 -7.89 -13.34 -2.28
N THR A 435 -8.46 -12.52 -1.40
CA THR A 435 -8.42 -11.06 -1.48
C THR A 435 -7.03 -10.46 -1.21
N ALA A 436 -6.02 -11.28 -0.90
CA ALA A 436 -4.63 -10.82 -0.85
C ALA A 436 -4.08 -10.42 -2.24
N ALA A 437 -4.56 -11.03 -3.33
CA ALA A 437 -4.17 -10.66 -4.69
C ALA A 437 -5.14 -9.66 -5.32
N GLU A 438 -4.61 -8.65 -5.99
CA GLU A 438 -5.40 -7.53 -6.55
C GLU A 438 -6.35 -7.98 -7.68
N ASP A 439 -5.91 -8.91 -8.52
CA ASP A 439 -6.77 -9.47 -9.58
C ASP A 439 -7.98 -10.21 -9.03
N ASN A 440 -7.83 -10.86 -7.87
CA ASN A 440 -8.92 -11.59 -7.23
C ASN A 440 -9.96 -10.64 -6.63
N LYS A 441 -9.54 -9.50 -6.08
CA LYS A 441 -10.47 -8.45 -5.64
C LYS A 441 -11.36 -7.99 -6.79
N ARG A 442 -10.76 -7.77 -7.97
CA ARG A 442 -11.50 -7.44 -9.21
C ARG A 442 -12.47 -8.55 -9.63
N ARG A 443 -12.03 -9.82 -9.61
CA ARG A 443 -12.88 -10.98 -9.93
C ARG A 443 -14.09 -11.08 -9.00
N ILE A 444 -13.89 -10.90 -7.69
CA ILE A 444 -14.98 -10.86 -6.70
C ILE A 444 -15.96 -9.72 -7.00
N SER A 445 -15.44 -8.55 -7.42
CA SER A 445 -16.27 -7.38 -7.75
C SER A 445 -17.13 -7.59 -9.01
N SER A 446 -16.61 -8.27 -10.04
CA SER A 446 -17.29 -8.40 -11.34
C SER A 446 -18.48 -9.37 -11.32
N GLY A 447 -18.52 -10.30 -10.35
CA GLY A 447 -19.48 -11.41 -10.32
C GLY A 447 -20.56 -11.32 -9.25
N SER A 448 -20.97 -10.11 -8.82
CA SER A 448 -21.85 -9.89 -7.65
C SER A 448 -21.29 -10.42 -6.32
N GLY A 449 -20.01 -10.81 -6.27
CA GLY A 449 -19.44 -11.52 -5.12
C GLY A 449 -19.36 -10.68 -3.86
N SER A 450 -19.06 -9.38 -3.97
CA SER A 450 -19.10 -8.46 -2.82
C SER A 450 -20.52 -8.34 -2.24
N LYS A 451 -21.53 -8.29 -3.10
CA LYS A 451 -22.95 -8.23 -2.70
C LYS A 451 -23.37 -9.51 -1.97
N ILE A 452 -23.18 -10.67 -2.61
CA ILE A 452 -23.49 -11.98 -2.01
C ILE A 452 -22.81 -12.13 -0.65
N MET A 453 -21.53 -11.76 -0.57
CA MET A 453 -20.77 -11.82 0.68
C MET A 453 -21.42 -10.98 1.78
N VAL A 454 -21.79 -9.73 1.49
CA VAL A 454 -22.43 -8.84 2.48
C VAL A 454 -23.82 -9.36 2.89
N GLU A 455 -24.63 -9.85 1.94
CA GLU A 455 -25.94 -10.43 2.23
C GLU A 455 -25.84 -11.65 3.15
N VAL A 456 -24.95 -12.60 2.83
CA VAL A 456 -24.74 -13.79 3.68
C VAL A 456 -24.23 -13.40 5.05
N MET A 457 -23.34 -12.40 5.15
CA MET A 457 -22.89 -11.90 6.44
C MET A 457 -24.03 -11.25 7.25
N TYR A 458 -25.02 -10.62 6.62
CA TYR A 458 -26.23 -10.15 7.32
C TYR A 458 -27.03 -11.32 7.91
N GLU A 459 -27.21 -12.41 7.15
CA GLU A 459 -27.90 -13.61 7.63
C GLU A 459 -27.15 -14.29 8.77
N LYS A 460 -25.81 -14.21 8.77
CA LYS A 460 -24.92 -14.82 9.76
C LYS A 460 -24.42 -13.88 10.85
N ILE A 461 -25.08 -12.75 11.03
CA ILE A 461 -24.67 -11.73 12.00
C ILE A 461 -24.54 -12.29 13.44
N GLY A 462 -25.30 -13.35 13.78
CA GLY A 462 -25.22 -14.01 15.08
C GLY A 462 -24.01 -14.93 15.32
N ASN A 463 -23.18 -15.20 14.31
CA ASN A 463 -22.03 -16.10 14.42
C ASN A 463 -20.71 -15.32 14.33
N ALA A 464 -20.05 -15.10 15.46
CA ALA A 464 -18.86 -14.26 15.54
C ALA A 464 -17.67 -14.79 14.69
N GLU A 465 -17.48 -16.11 14.59
CA GLU A 465 -16.40 -16.70 13.80
C GLU A 465 -16.58 -16.42 12.31
N ILE A 466 -17.80 -16.63 11.80
CA ILE A 466 -18.17 -16.34 10.40
C ILE A 466 -17.96 -14.86 10.12
N MET A 467 -18.46 -14.00 11.00
CA MET A 467 -18.33 -12.55 10.85
C MET A 467 -16.88 -12.08 10.88
N ALA A 468 -16.02 -12.68 11.72
CA ALA A 468 -14.59 -12.34 11.75
C ALA A 468 -13.88 -12.65 10.42
N LYS A 469 -14.16 -13.82 9.81
CA LYS A 469 -13.62 -14.17 8.47
C LYS A 469 -14.17 -13.24 7.39
N GLY A 470 -15.47 -12.97 7.43
CA GLY A 470 -16.12 -12.03 6.52
C GLY A 470 -15.52 -10.63 6.60
N PHE A 471 -15.37 -10.06 7.80
CA PHE A 471 -14.75 -8.75 7.96
C PHE A 471 -13.26 -8.73 7.61
N ALA A 472 -12.54 -9.85 7.74
CA ALA A 472 -11.17 -9.94 7.26
C ALA A 472 -11.11 -9.84 5.72
N ALA A 473 -12.04 -10.45 5.00
CA ALA A 473 -12.18 -10.28 3.55
C ALA A 473 -12.60 -8.84 3.19
N VAL A 474 -13.58 -8.26 3.88
CA VAL A 474 -14.01 -6.86 3.70
C VAL A 474 -12.86 -5.89 3.95
N TRP A 475 -12.02 -6.15 4.95
CA TRP A 475 -10.86 -5.32 5.25
C TRP A 475 -9.89 -5.28 4.06
N ASN A 476 -9.61 -6.43 3.43
CA ASN A 476 -8.76 -6.47 2.23
C ASN A 476 -9.43 -5.82 1.00
N LEU A 477 -10.73 -6.06 0.80
CA LEU A 477 -11.51 -5.51 -0.31
C LEU A 477 -11.65 -3.99 -0.22
N SER A 478 -11.77 -3.46 1.00
CA SER A 478 -11.83 -2.03 1.28
C SER A 478 -10.48 -1.31 1.13
N LEU A 479 -9.49 -1.90 0.46
CA LEU A 479 -8.34 -1.16 -0.06
C LEU A 479 -8.62 -0.60 -1.47
N ASP A 480 -9.56 -1.20 -2.21
CA ASP A 480 -9.97 -0.78 -3.55
C ASP A 480 -11.16 0.19 -3.49
N VAL A 481 -11.11 1.26 -4.28
CA VAL A 481 -12.10 2.35 -4.23
C VAL A 481 -13.46 1.94 -4.80
N GLU A 482 -13.49 1.12 -5.85
CA GLU A 482 -14.76 0.68 -6.47
C GLU A 482 -15.45 -0.35 -5.59
N LEU A 483 -14.67 -1.25 -4.97
CA LEU A 483 -15.19 -2.21 -4.01
C LEU A 483 -15.75 -1.54 -2.76
N LYS A 484 -15.15 -0.45 -2.26
CA LYS A 484 -15.77 0.36 -1.19
C LYS A 484 -17.15 0.85 -1.58
N ARG A 485 -17.31 1.40 -2.80
CA ARG A 485 -18.62 1.89 -3.28
C ARG A 485 -19.64 0.76 -3.39
N ALA A 486 -19.23 -0.38 -3.92
CA ALA A 486 -20.09 -1.55 -4.02
C ALA A 486 -20.57 -2.01 -2.63
N MET A 487 -19.67 -2.16 -1.66
CA MET A 487 -20.03 -2.58 -0.31
C MET A 487 -20.83 -1.52 0.46
N HIS A 488 -20.58 -0.24 0.22
CA HIS A 488 -21.37 0.87 0.76
C HIS A 488 -22.84 0.80 0.29
N ASN A 489 -23.08 0.50 -0.99
CA ASN A 489 -24.44 0.33 -1.53
C ASN A 489 -25.18 -0.84 -0.85
N GLU A 490 -24.44 -1.85 -0.40
CA GLU A 490 -24.95 -2.99 0.38
C GLU A 490 -24.96 -2.72 1.90
N LYS A 491 -24.75 -1.47 2.33
CA LYS A 491 -24.81 -1.01 3.73
C LYS A 491 -23.84 -1.74 4.65
N ILE A 492 -22.59 -1.97 4.21
CA ILE A 492 -21.59 -2.67 5.01
C ILE A 492 -21.28 -1.97 6.35
N GLU A 493 -21.35 -0.65 6.43
CA GLU A 493 -21.09 0.12 7.65
C GLU A 493 -22.11 -0.20 8.75
N ARG A 494 -23.38 -0.38 8.36
CA ARG A 494 -24.45 -0.82 9.26
C ARG A 494 -24.21 -2.22 9.78
N LEU A 495 -23.79 -3.14 8.91
CA LEU A 495 -23.44 -4.50 9.29
C LEU A 495 -22.28 -4.51 10.29
N ILE A 496 -21.20 -3.78 9.99
CA ILE A 496 -20.04 -3.64 10.90
C ILE A 496 -20.50 -3.16 12.29
N CYS A 497 -21.25 -2.05 12.35
CA CYS A 497 -21.70 -1.48 13.63
C CYS A 497 -22.63 -2.42 14.38
N SER A 498 -23.53 -3.12 13.68
CA SER A 498 -24.46 -4.08 14.28
C SER A 498 -23.74 -5.31 14.82
N SER A 499 -22.74 -5.83 14.11
CA SER A 499 -21.93 -6.97 14.59
C SER A 499 -21.08 -6.62 15.81
N ILE A 500 -20.52 -5.41 15.87
CA ILE A 500 -19.80 -4.92 17.07
C ILE A 500 -20.75 -4.86 18.28
N LYS A 501 -21.98 -4.36 18.09
CA LYS A 501 -23.01 -4.31 19.14
C LYS A 501 -23.43 -5.71 19.61
N GLN A 502 -23.53 -6.67 18.70
CA GLN A 502 -23.97 -8.03 18.99
C GLN A 502 -22.87 -8.89 19.64
N HIS A 503 -21.61 -8.68 19.25
CA HIS A 503 -20.46 -9.45 19.73
C HIS A 503 -19.42 -8.57 20.43
N PRO A 504 -19.79 -7.84 21.49
CA PRO A 504 -18.90 -6.87 22.11
C PRO A 504 -17.75 -7.52 22.89
N ASN A 505 -17.72 -8.86 22.98
CA ASN A 505 -16.74 -9.64 23.74
C ASN A 505 -15.70 -10.37 22.88
N ASP A 506 -15.91 -10.44 21.56
CA ASP A 506 -15.05 -11.20 20.66
C ASP A 506 -13.96 -10.29 20.07
N THR A 507 -12.75 -10.34 20.65
CA THR A 507 -11.66 -9.44 20.26
C THR A 507 -11.16 -9.68 18.83
N VAL A 508 -11.28 -10.90 18.32
CA VAL A 508 -10.89 -11.24 16.94
C VAL A 508 -11.85 -10.57 15.97
N LEU A 509 -13.16 -10.70 16.20
CA LEU A 509 -14.18 -10.02 15.41
C LEU A 509 -14.00 -8.50 15.51
N LEU A 510 -13.84 -7.95 16.72
CA LEU A 510 -13.68 -6.51 16.91
C LEU A 510 -12.49 -5.98 16.11
N ALA A 511 -11.33 -6.62 16.18
CA ALA A 511 -10.16 -6.21 15.41
C ALA A 511 -10.43 -6.19 13.90
N LYS A 512 -11.07 -7.23 13.35
CA LYS A 512 -11.38 -7.30 11.90
C LYS A 512 -12.46 -6.30 11.49
N ALA A 513 -13.52 -6.16 12.29
CA ALA A 513 -14.62 -5.25 12.05
C ALA A 513 -14.15 -3.79 12.07
N PHE A 514 -13.35 -3.39 13.06
CA PHE A 514 -12.77 -2.05 13.10
C PHE A 514 -11.70 -1.83 12.02
N GLY A 515 -10.94 -2.86 11.63
CA GLY A 515 -10.01 -2.76 10.49
C GLY A 515 -10.75 -2.46 9.18
N ALA A 516 -11.86 -3.15 8.94
CA ALA A 516 -12.77 -2.85 7.83
C ALA A 516 -13.36 -1.43 7.95
N LEU A 517 -13.87 -1.05 9.12
CA LEU A 517 -14.44 0.28 9.35
C LEU A 517 -13.42 1.41 9.13
N TRP A 518 -12.17 1.20 9.57
CA TRP A 518 -11.09 2.14 9.37
C TRP A 518 -10.88 2.41 7.88
N ASN A 519 -10.83 1.35 7.06
CA ASN A 519 -10.69 1.51 5.62
C ASN A 519 -11.91 2.16 4.95
N MET A 520 -13.13 1.80 5.36
CA MET A 520 -14.37 2.38 4.82
C MET A 520 -14.47 3.88 5.13
N THR A 521 -14.21 4.27 6.38
CA THR A 521 -14.32 5.68 6.87
C THR A 521 -13.30 6.65 6.26
N VAL A 522 -12.44 6.20 5.34
CA VAL A 522 -11.60 7.11 4.53
C VAL A 522 -12.47 8.03 3.66
N ARG A 523 -13.60 7.53 3.13
CA ARG A 523 -14.52 8.30 2.28
C ARG A 523 -15.54 9.07 3.13
N PRO A 524 -15.91 10.31 2.75
CA PRO A 524 -16.89 11.10 3.50
C PRO A 524 -18.28 10.47 3.62
N ASP A 525 -18.79 9.83 2.57
CA ASP A 525 -20.13 9.21 2.59
C ASP A 525 -20.17 8.00 3.53
N ASP A 526 -19.23 7.06 3.36
CA ASP A 526 -19.04 5.89 4.21
C ASP A 526 -18.88 6.29 5.69
N ARG A 527 -18.15 7.39 5.96
CA ARG A 527 -17.99 7.94 7.30
C ARG A 527 -19.28 8.53 7.87
N ARG A 528 -20.05 9.25 7.07
CA ARG A 528 -21.37 9.77 7.48
C ARG A 528 -22.29 8.62 7.90
N THR A 529 -22.41 7.60 7.06
CA THR A 529 -23.21 6.41 7.36
C THR A 529 -22.72 5.68 8.60
N ALA A 530 -21.41 5.50 8.77
CA ALA A 530 -20.86 4.92 9.99
C ALA A 530 -21.26 5.71 11.26
N VAL A 531 -21.21 7.05 11.20
CA VAL A 531 -21.62 7.91 12.33
C VAL A 531 -23.12 7.79 12.61
N GLU A 532 -23.97 7.77 11.56
CA GLU A 532 -25.41 7.56 11.68
C GLU A 532 -25.76 6.20 12.31
N GLU A 533 -24.94 5.17 12.08
CA GLU A 533 -25.08 3.84 12.69
C GLU A 533 -24.48 3.73 14.11
N GLY A 534 -23.94 4.83 14.64
CA GLY A 534 -23.43 4.95 16.01
C GLY A 534 -21.94 4.63 16.19
N ALA A 535 -21.13 4.71 15.13
CA ALA A 535 -19.71 4.36 15.20
C ALA A 535 -18.90 5.18 16.22
N ILE A 536 -19.29 6.42 16.54
CA ILE A 536 -18.59 7.24 17.55
C ILE A 536 -18.66 6.57 18.92
N ASP A 537 -19.87 6.24 19.39
CA ASP A 537 -20.08 5.61 20.69
C ASP A 537 -19.36 4.25 20.74
N LEU A 538 -19.47 3.45 19.67
CA LEU A 538 -18.77 2.17 19.57
C LEU A 538 -17.25 2.31 19.63
N CYS A 539 -16.67 3.29 18.95
CA CYS A 539 -15.22 3.52 18.99
C CYS A 539 -14.76 3.87 20.41
N LEU A 540 -15.48 4.75 21.10
CA LEU A 540 -15.13 5.19 22.44
C LEU A 540 -15.30 4.05 23.47
N ASP A 541 -16.42 3.34 23.42
CA ASP A 541 -16.73 2.24 24.34
C ASP A 541 -15.72 1.08 24.18
N VAL A 542 -15.43 0.67 22.94
CA VAL A 542 -14.49 -0.43 22.67
C VAL A 542 -13.06 -0.02 23.00
N ALA A 543 -12.63 1.21 22.66
CA ALA A 543 -11.29 1.69 23.03
C ALA A 543 -11.09 1.74 24.55
N GLN A 544 -12.12 2.16 25.30
CA GLN A 544 -12.08 2.17 26.76
C GLN A 544 -12.05 0.75 27.35
N ARG A 545 -12.88 -0.15 26.83
CA ARG A 545 -13.04 -1.53 27.34
C ARG A 545 -11.84 -2.41 27.01
N TYR A 546 -11.31 -2.29 25.80
CA TYR A 546 -10.19 -3.08 25.29
C TYR A 546 -8.89 -2.29 25.25
N PHE A 547 -8.73 -1.35 26.17
CA PHE A 547 -7.59 -0.47 26.24
C PHE A 547 -6.24 -1.21 26.27
N SER A 548 -6.18 -2.41 26.85
CA SER A 548 -4.96 -3.24 26.94
C SER A 548 -4.71 -4.13 25.72
N ASP A 549 -5.72 -4.34 24.87
CA ASP A 549 -5.60 -5.13 23.65
C ASP A 549 -5.14 -4.20 22.51
N LYS A 550 -3.82 -4.19 22.27
CA LYS A 550 -3.20 -3.33 21.26
C LYS A 550 -3.70 -3.60 19.84
N VAL A 551 -4.09 -4.83 19.54
CA VAL A 551 -4.56 -5.21 18.20
C VAL A 551 -5.91 -4.55 17.96
N VAL A 552 -6.85 -4.69 18.90
CA VAL A 552 -8.16 -4.03 18.82
C VAL A 552 -7.99 -2.50 18.86
N LEU A 553 -7.23 -1.99 19.84
CA LEU A 553 -7.08 -0.56 20.05
C LEU A 553 -6.52 0.17 18.82
N ALA A 554 -5.52 -0.40 18.13
CA ALA A 554 -4.95 0.18 16.93
C ALA A 554 -5.98 0.35 15.79
N GLN A 555 -6.86 -0.63 15.60
CA GLN A 555 -7.90 -0.57 14.57
C GLN A 555 -9.00 0.44 14.94
N VAL A 556 -9.46 0.41 16.19
CA VAL A 556 -10.48 1.32 16.71
C VAL A 556 -10.02 2.77 16.61
N ILE A 557 -8.79 3.07 17.05
CA ILE A 557 -8.28 4.44 17.01
C ILE A 557 -8.02 4.91 15.57
N GLY A 558 -7.71 4.00 14.65
CA GLY A 558 -7.61 4.28 13.22
C GLY A 558 -8.96 4.71 12.61
N ALA A 559 -10.03 3.97 12.91
CA ALA A 559 -11.39 4.33 12.51
C ALA A 559 -11.83 5.67 13.13
N LEU A 560 -11.60 5.87 14.43
CA LEU A 560 -11.91 7.12 15.13
C LEU A 560 -11.14 8.30 14.52
N LYS A 561 -9.85 8.14 14.23
CA LYS A 561 -9.02 9.15 13.55
C LYS A 561 -9.64 9.54 12.21
N ASN A 562 -10.16 8.61 11.44
CA ASN A 562 -10.84 8.95 10.19
C ASN A 562 -12.14 9.71 10.48
N ILE A 563 -12.99 9.26 11.41
CA ILE A 563 -14.24 9.96 11.78
C ILE A 563 -13.98 11.41 12.21
N THR A 564 -12.89 11.68 12.94
CA THR A 564 -12.52 13.04 13.38
C THR A 564 -12.15 13.99 12.23
N CYS A 565 -11.85 13.48 11.03
CA CYS A 565 -11.41 14.29 9.89
C CYS A 565 -12.55 15.12 9.25
N ASP A 566 -13.81 14.82 9.57
CA ASP A 566 -14.99 15.51 9.05
C ASP A 566 -15.22 16.93 9.61
N GLN A 567 -16.33 17.54 9.18
CA GLN A 567 -16.81 18.84 9.64
C GLN A 567 -16.99 18.89 11.17
N GLY A 568 -17.14 20.11 11.71
CA GLY A 568 -17.07 20.38 13.15
C GLY A 568 -18.03 19.60 14.06
N GLU A 569 -19.12 19.02 13.53
CA GLU A 569 -20.11 18.27 14.30
C GLU A 569 -19.54 16.99 14.91
N ASN A 570 -18.87 16.13 14.12
CA ASN A 570 -18.25 14.91 14.63
C ASN A 570 -17.19 15.22 15.69
N LYS A 571 -16.39 16.28 15.46
CA LYS A 571 -15.35 16.72 16.40
C LYS A 571 -15.95 17.14 17.74
N ARG A 572 -17.07 17.86 17.73
CA ARG A 572 -17.80 18.25 18.94
C ARG A 572 -18.43 17.03 19.60
N ALA A 573 -19.13 16.20 18.83
CA ALA A 573 -19.79 14.98 19.31
C ALA A 573 -18.82 14.02 20.02
N ILE A 574 -17.59 13.85 19.49
CA ILE A 574 -16.54 13.04 20.11
C ILE A 574 -16.04 13.69 21.41
N ALA A 575 -15.83 15.00 21.43
CA ALA A 575 -15.39 15.72 22.63
C ALA A 575 -16.43 15.65 23.75
N ASP A 576 -17.70 15.89 23.44
CA ASP A 576 -18.83 15.86 24.38
C ASP A 576 -19.01 14.48 25.04
N ARG A 577 -18.55 13.41 24.38
CA ARG A 577 -18.58 12.02 24.86
C ARG A 577 -17.29 11.58 25.56
N GLY A 578 -16.39 12.50 25.87
CA GLY A 578 -15.12 12.17 26.56
C GLY A 578 -14.03 11.60 25.65
N GLY A 579 -14.14 11.74 24.33
CA GLY A 579 -13.13 11.23 23.40
C GLY A 579 -11.76 11.91 23.51
N VAL A 580 -11.71 13.22 23.84
CA VAL A 580 -10.43 13.93 24.04
C VAL A 580 -9.61 13.33 25.19
N PRO A 581 -10.12 13.24 26.44
CA PRO A 581 -9.35 12.65 27.53
C PRO A 581 -8.99 11.18 27.28
N LEU A 582 -9.86 10.38 26.67
CA LEU A 582 -9.54 8.99 26.30
C LEU A 582 -8.35 8.91 25.32
N ILE A 583 -8.34 9.73 24.26
CA ILE A 583 -7.25 9.70 23.28
C ILE A 583 -5.93 10.18 23.91
N LEU A 584 -5.98 11.17 24.80
CA LEU A 584 -4.80 11.63 25.54
C LEU A 584 -4.27 10.55 26.50
N ASP A 585 -5.16 9.80 27.17
CA ASP A 585 -4.75 8.65 28.00
C ASP A 585 -4.06 7.58 27.14
N ILE A 586 -4.62 7.25 25.96
CA ILE A 586 -3.98 6.33 24.99
C ILE A 586 -2.57 6.79 24.61
N ILE A 587 -2.38 8.08 24.29
CA ILE A 587 -1.06 8.65 23.96
C ILE A 587 -0.10 8.48 25.15
N SER A 588 -0.57 8.74 26.37
CA SER A 588 0.25 8.65 27.58
C SER A 588 0.68 7.22 27.91
N ARG A 589 -0.19 6.23 27.66
CA ARG A 589 0.01 4.81 27.99
C ARG A 589 0.77 4.04 26.93
N TYR A 590 0.63 4.42 25.66
CA TYR A 590 1.28 3.76 24.52
C TYR A 590 2.26 4.65 23.76
N PRO A 591 3.18 5.37 24.44
CA PRO A 591 4.01 6.37 23.78
C PRO A 591 5.22 5.74 23.05
N GLN A 592 5.28 4.41 22.93
CA GLN A 592 6.28 3.64 22.18
C GLN A 592 5.66 2.78 21.07
N ASP A 593 4.33 2.67 21.04
CA ASP A 593 3.63 1.86 20.04
C ASP A 593 3.24 2.76 18.86
N LEU A 594 4.08 2.78 17.82
CA LEU A 594 3.90 3.69 16.68
C LEU A 594 2.58 3.46 15.94
N ASN A 595 2.06 2.23 15.91
CA ASN A 595 0.80 1.91 15.26
C ASN A 595 -0.37 2.63 15.94
N ILE A 596 -0.36 2.69 17.27
CA ILE A 596 -1.38 3.38 18.06
C ILE A 596 -1.11 4.89 18.07
N LEU A 597 0.13 5.29 18.37
CA LEU A 597 0.51 6.68 18.60
C LEU A 597 0.27 7.57 17.38
N VAL A 598 0.59 7.08 16.17
CA VAL A 598 0.39 7.84 14.92
C VAL A 598 -1.08 8.14 14.67
N GLN A 599 -1.97 7.18 14.96
CA GLN A 599 -3.40 7.36 14.79
C GLN A 599 -3.98 8.24 15.89
N ALA A 600 -3.63 8.02 17.15
CA ALA A 600 -4.07 8.82 18.29
C ALA A 600 -3.66 10.30 18.13
N MET A 601 -2.41 10.58 17.77
CA MET A 601 -1.95 11.94 17.44
C MET A 601 -2.66 12.51 16.20
N GLY A 602 -3.05 11.65 15.25
CA GLY A 602 -3.89 12.03 14.13
C GLY A 602 -5.27 12.51 14.57
N SER A 603 -5.90 11.81 15.50
CA SER A 603 -7.18 12.20 16.10
C SER A 603 -7.07 13.53 16.84
N ILE A 604 -6.04 13.74 17.67
CA ILE A 604 -5.82 15.01 18.38
C ILE A 604 -5.60 16.17 17.40
N TRP A 605 -4.81 15.97 16.34
CA TRP A 605 -4.65 16.98 15.30
C TRP A 605 -6.00 17.35 14.68
N ASN A 606 -6.81 16.36 14.27
CA ASN A 606 -8.11 16.61 13.68
C ASN A 606 -9.07 17.32 14.64
N LEU A 607 -9.14 16.86 15.90
CA LEU A 607 -10.00 17.40 16.95
C LEU A 607 -9.62 18.83 17.31
N SER A 608 -8.32 19.17 17.32
CA SER A 608 -7.84 20.54 17.54
C SER A 608 -8.27 21.53 16.45
N GLY A 609 -8.91 21.09 15.37
CA GLY A 609 -9.39 21.97 14.30
C GLY A 609 -10.51 22.93 14.70
N ILE A 610 -11.19 22.74 15.83
CA ILE A 610 -12.29 23.62 16.30
C ILE A 610 -12.00 24.24 17.66
N THR A 611 -12.46 25.48 17.88
CA THR A 611 -12.15 26.27 19.08
C THR A 611 -12.51 25.61 20.42
N PRO A 612 -13.69 24.98 20.61
CA PRO A 612 -14.02 24.33 21.88
C PRO A 612 -13.02 23.22 22.22
N ASN A 613 -12.67 22.38 21.25
CA ASN A 613 -11.76 21.25 21.45
C ASN A 613 -10.31 21.71 21.68
N LYS A 614 -9.86 22.83 21.12
CA LYS A 614 -8.53 23.37 21.41
C LYS A 614 -8.36 23.67 22.91
N SER A 615 -9.37 24.28 23.50
CA SER A 615 -9.37 24.63 24.93
C SER A 615 -9.40 23.36 25.77
N LEU A 616 -10.32 22.43 25.45
CA LEU A 616 -10.41 21.14 26.13
C LEU A 616 -9.11 20.32 26.05
N ILE A 617 -8.48 20.21 24.88
CA ILE A 617 -7.19 19.50 24.72
C ILE A 617 -6.12 20.08 25.65
N VAL A 618 -6.10 21.41 25.80
CA VAL A 618 -5.12 22.09 26.65
C VAL A 618 -5.47 21.96 28.14
N GLU A 619 -6.76 21.97 28.50
CA GLU A 619 -7.26 21.73 29.86
C GLU A 619 -6.95 20.30 30.34
N GLU A 620 -7.08 19.31 29.46
CA GLU A 620 -6.79 17.88 29.72
C GLU A 620 -5.29 17.53 29.65
N GLY A 621 -4.39 18.53 29.65
CA GLY A 621 -2.92 18.30 29.63
C GLY A 621 -2.36 17.82 28.28
N GLY A 622 -3.13 17.96 27.20
CA GLY A 622 -2.74 17.51 25.87
C GLY A 622 -1.61 18.33 25.24
N LEU A 623 -1.40 19.58 25.64
CA LEU A 623 -0.25 20.37 25.15
C LEU A 623 1.07 19.71 25.55
N GLU A 624 1.18 19.31 26.81
CA GLU A 624 2.37 18.68 27.37
C GLU A 624 2.64 17.33 26.69
N LEU A 625 1.60 16.50 26.48
CA LEU A 625 1.72 15.23 25.73
C LEU A 625 2.13 15.41 24.26
N VAL A 626 1.60 16.44 23.58
CA VAL A 626 2.01 16.77 22.20
C VAL A 626 3.48 17.16 22.14
N LEU A 627 3.95 17.93 23.12
CA LEU A 627 5.36 18.36 23.19
C LEU A 627 6.31 17.23 23.53
N ASP A 628 5.93 16.35 24.47
CA ASP A 628 6.71 15.14 24.79
C ASP A 628 6.81 14.19 23.59
N THR A 629 5.70 14.04 22.85
CA THR A 629 5.67 13.24 21.61
C THR A 629 6.56 13.85 20.54
N LEU A 630 6.50 15.18 20.33
CA LEU A 630 7.33 15.89 19.37
C LEU A 630 8.82 15.79 19.73
N ALA A 631 9.17 15.91 21.01
CA ALA A 631 10.54 15.78 21.48
C ALA A 631 11.10 14.37 21.25
N ARG A 632 10.30 13.33 21.52
CA ARG A 632 10.71 11.92 21.36
C ARG A 632 10.85 11.50 19.91
N TYR A 633 9.94 11.97 19.05
CA TYR A 633 9.83 11.54 17.66
C TYR A 633 10.12 12.66 16.67
N LEU A 634 11.06 13.53 17.03
CA LEU A 634 11.43 14.69 16.22
C LEU A 634 11.85 14.27 14.81
N ASP A 635 12.51 13.11 14.67
CA ASP A 635 13.03 12.59 13.39
C ASP A 635 11.97 11.85 12.55
N GLN A 636 10.84 11.48 13.15
CA GLN A 636 9.78 10.76 12.45
C GLN A 636 8.81 11.76 11.82
N GLU A 637 8.94 11.97 10.51
CA GLU A 637 8.21 13.04 9.79
C GLU A 637 6.70 13.03 10.02
N VAL A 638 6.09 11.84 10.05
CA VAL A 638 4.64 11.70 10.26
C VAL A 638 4.20 12.21 11.63
N LEU A 639 4.91 11.82 12.70
CA LEU A 639 4.59 12.25 14.07
C LEU A 639 4.94 13.72 14.29
N CYS A 640 6.12 14.15 13.83
CA CYS A 640 6.55 15.54 13.85
C CYS A 640 5.51 16.45 13.17
N GLY A 641 5.06 16.07 11.97
CA GLY A 641 4.03 16.79 11.23
C GLY A 641 2.69 16.87 11.99
N LYS A 642 2.22 15.77 12.59
CA LYS A 642 0.98 15.75 13.39
C LYS A 642 1.07 16.62 14.65
N CYS A 643 2.19 16.56 15.36
CA CYS A 643 2.41 17.37 16.55
C CYS A 643 2.44 18.87 16.20
N LEU A 644 3.21 19.25 15.16
CA LEU A 644 3.27 20.64 14.70
C LEU A 644 1.94 21.15 14.17
N ALA A 645 1.15 20.31 13.50
CA ALA A 645 -0.18 20.68 13.05
C ALA A 645 -1.14 20.92 14.22
N THR A 646 -1.03 20.12 15.29
CA THR A 646 -1.76 20.32 16.54
C THR A 646 -1.35 21.62 17.22
N LEU A 647 -0.04 21.90 17.32
CA LEU A 647 0.48 23.16 17.89
C LEU A 647 0.04 24.38 17.07
N TRP A 648 0.00 24.27 15.74
CA TRP A 648 -0.51 25.32 14.87
C TRP A 648 -1.99 25.59 15.17
N ASN A 649 -2.81 24.55 15.24
CA ASN A 649 -4.23 24.67 15.57
C ASN A 649 -4.47 25.30 16.94
N ILE A 650 -3.78 24.83 17.98
CA ILE A 650 -3.88 25.38 19.35
C ILE A 650 -3.46 26.84 19.37
N SER A 651 -2.29 27.17 18.80
CA SER A 651 -1.76 28.55 18.77
C SER A 651 -2.61 29.51 17.92
N SER A 652 -3.47 29.00 17.04
CA SER A 652 -4.38 29.84 16.27
C SER A 652 -5.41 30.54 17.17
N GLN A 653 -5.73 29.97 18.33
CA GLN A 653 -6.60 30.58 19.34
C GLN A 653 -5.79 31.53 20.23
N GLU A 654 -6.15 32.81 20.21
CA GLU A 654 -5.39 33.88 20.87
C GLU A 654 -5.20 33.64 22.38
N SER A 655 -6.24 33.19 23.08
CA SER A 655 -6.19 32.91 24.53
C SER A 655 -5.20 31.81 24.92
N LEU A 656 -4.80 30.94 23.98
CA LEU A 656 -3.89 29.81 24.24
C LEU A 656 -2.43 30.12 23.88
N ARG A 657 -2.17 31.20 23.11
CA ARG A 657 -0.81 31.58 22.66
C ARG A 657 0.17 31.80 23.80
N PRO A 658 -0.18 32.47 24.93
CA PRO A 658 0.74 32.62 26.05
C PRO A 658 1.14 31.27 26.66
N ARG A 659 0.22 30.31 26.75
CA ARG A 659 0.51 28.98 27.29
C ARG A 659 1.45 28.19 26.37
N VAL A 660 1.23 28.23 25.06
CA VAL A 660 2.13 27.59 24.09
C VAL A 660 3.54 28.19 24.17
N GLY A 661 3.69 29.51 24.21
CA GLY A 661 5.02 30.11 24.18
C GLY A 661 5.79 30.09 25.51
N ARG A 662 5.10 29.95 26.66
CA ARG A 662 5.75 29.66 27.96
C ARG A 662 6.25 28.21 28.10
N SER A 663 5.79 27.30 27.24
CA SER A 663 6.21 25.90 27.22
C SER A 663 7.53 25.68 26.47
N VAL A 664 7.94 24.43 26.28
CA VAL A 664 9.09 24.06 25.44
C VAL A 664 8.79 24.16 23.93
N ALA A 665 7.56 24.49 23.53
CA ALA A 665 7.15 24.53 22.12
C ALA A 665 8.07 25.39 21.21
N PRO A 666 8.46 26.63 21.57
CA PRO A 666 9.33 27.42 20.71
C PRO A 666 10.66 26.72 20.40
N LYS A 667 11.25 26.03 21.38
CA LYS A 667 12.48 25.24 21.20
C LYS A 667 12.27 24.12 20.20
N LEU A 668 11.25 23.28 20.44
CA LEU A 668 10.97 22.11 19.60
C LEU A 668 10.60 22.50 18.17
N ILE A 669 9.81 23.56 17.99
CA ILE A 669 9.45 24.06 16.65
C ILE A 669 10.70 24.50 15.87
N CYS A 670 11.63 25.22 16.52
CA CYS A 670 12.89 25.60 15.88
C CYS A 670 13.77 24.39 15.56
N GLU A 671 13.77 23.38 16.43
CA GLU A 671 14.49 22.13 16.18
C GLU A 671 13.90 21.35 15.01
N SER A 672 12.57 21.30 14.89
CA SER A 672 11.88 20.70 13.74
C SER A 672 12.24 21.40 12.43
N LEU A 673 12.31 22.75 12.41
CA LEU A 673 12.74 23.50 11.22
C LEU A 673 14.16 23.16 10.80
N ARG A 674 15.09 23.03 11.76
CA ARG A 674 16.48 22.66 11.49
C ARG A 674 16.60 21.23 10.97
N ARG A 675 15.86 20.28 11.57
CA ARG A 675 15.94 18.86 11.24
C ARG A 675 15.29 18.54 9.88
N HIS A 676 14.16 19.19 9.59
CA HIS A 676 13.31 18.92 8.43
C HIS A 676 13.33 20.07 7.41
N ARG A 677 14.47 20.73 7.24
CA ARG A 677 14.66 21.91 6.37
C ARG A 677 14.27 21.71 4.90
N GLY A 678 14.12 20.47 4.43
CA GLY A 678 13.68 20.11 3.08
C GLY A 678 12.22 19.63 2.99
N ASN A 679 11.56 19.36 4.12
CA ASN A 679 10.19 18.86 4.14
C ASN A 679 9.20 20.04 4.21
N HIS A 680 8.66 20.40 3.05
CA HIS A 680 7.74 21.52 2.89
C HIS A 680 6.56 21.49 3.88
N SER A 681 5.93 20.32 4.05
CA SER A 681 4.76 20.14 4.91
C SER A 681 5.06 20.41 6.39
N ILE A 682 6.21 19.97 6.87
CA ILE A 682 6.67 20.21 8.25
C ILE A 682 7.03 21.68 8.44
N VAL A 683 7.79 22.26 7.50
CA VAL A 683 8.23 23.66 7.55
C VAL A 683 7.04 24.62 7.62
N VAL A 684 6.01 24.40 6.80
CA VAL A 684 4.78 25.20 6.83
C VAL A 684 4.12 25.17 8.21
N LYS A 685 3.94 24.00 8.81
CA LYS A 685 3.27 23.84 10.11
C LYS A 685 4.07 24.46 11.26
N ALA A 686 5.39 24.28 11.22
CA ALA A 686 6.31 24.88 12.17
C ALA A 686 6.27 26.42 12.10
N LEU A 687 6.40 26.99 10.90
CA LEU A 687 6.35 28.45 10.71
C LEU A 687 4.98 29.03 11.05
N ALA A 688 3.89 28.30 10.78
CA ALA A 688 2.55 28.75 11.15
C ALA A 688 2.39 28.85 12.67
N SER A 689 2.94 27.88 13.40
CA SER A 689 2.99 27.87 14.86
C SER A 689 3.86 29.01 15.40
N LEU A 690 5.03 29.27 14.79
CA LEU A 690 5.89 30.40 15.18
C LEU A 690 5.23 31.76 14.91
N TRP A 691 4.57 31.92 13.77
CA TRP A 691 3.87 33.15 13.46
C TRP A 691 2.80 33.44 14.52
N ASN A 692 1.94 32.47 14.82
CA ASN A 692 0.91 32.63 15.84
C ASN A 692 1.50 32.95 17.21
N THR A 693 2.52 32.21 17.64
CA THR A 693 3.11 32.39 18.97
C THR A 693 3.89 33.71 19.07
N SER A 694 4.50 34.21 18.01
CA SER A 694 5.24 35.48 17.99
C SER A 694 4.38 36.74 18.16
N SER A 695 3.06 36.62 18.27
CA SER A 695 2.15 37.78 18.43
C SER A 695 2.14 38.40 19.84
N THR A 696 2.84 37.81 20.81
CA THR A 696 2.92 38.29 22.21
C THR A 696 4.37 38.53 22.61
N ASP A 697 4.64 39.54 23.43
CA ASP A 697 6.01 39.98 23.72
C ASP A 697 6.82 38.91 24.49
N GLU A 698 6.18 38.20 25.44
CA GLU A 698 6.82 37.10 26.16
C GLU A 698 7.28 35.98 25.22
N ASN A 699 6.47 35.66 24.22
CA ASN A 699 6.78 34.59 23.28
C ASN A 699 7.88 34.99 22.28
N LYS A 700 7.95 36.28 21.88
CA LYS A 700 9.02 36.76 20.98
C LYS A 700 10.41 36.48 21.59
N ALA A 701 10.56 36.69 22.91
CA ALA A 701 11.80 36.39 23.62
C ALA A 701 12.15 34.91 23.65
N ALA A 702 11.19 34.05 23.95
CA ALA A 702 11.39 32.61 23.91
C ALA A 702 11.78 32.12 22.51
N ILE A 703 11.10 32.60 21.46
CA ILE A 703 11.34 32.24 20.06
C ILE A 703 12.75 32.67 19.62
N ALA A 704 13.14 33.92 19.90
CA ALA A 704 14.46 34.43 19.54
C ALA A 704 15.60 33.64 20.22
N ARG A 705 15.45 33.30 21.51
CA ARG A 705 16.43 32.54 22.29
C ARG A 705 16.79 31.18 21.68
N TYR A 706 15.86 30.52 20.99
CA TYR A 706 16.08 29.18 20.41
C TYR A 706 16.56 29.20 18.94
N GLY A 707 16.94 30.38 18.42
CA GLY A 707 17.50 30.52 17.07
C GLY A 707 16.46 30.53 15.97
N ALA A 708 15.22 30.93 16.27
CA ALA A 708 14.15 30.99 15.26
C ALA A 708 14.50 31.93 14.09
N ILE A 709 15.20 33.03 14.34
CA ILE A 709 15.52 34.03 13.32
C ILE A 709 16.40 33.43 12.21
N GLU A 710 17.42 32.65 12.60
CA GLU A 710 18.25 31.90 11.66
C GLU A 710 17.43 30.86 10.88
N ALA A 711 16.59 30.08 11.58
CA ALA A 711 15.77 29.05 10.97
C ALA A 711 14.73 29.61 9.98
N ILE A 712 14.09 30.75 10.32
CA ILE A 712 13.14 31.46 9.45
C ILE A 712 13.87 32.01 8.23
N SER A 713 15.07 32.56 8.42
CA SER A 713 15.90 33.03 7.31
C SER A 713 16.24 31.89 6.35
N ASP A 714 16.75 30.77 6.84
CA ASP A 714 17.05 29.57 6.03
C ASP A 714 15.82 29.07 5.28
N ALA A 715 14.66 28.98 5.94
CA ALA A 715 13.40 28.60 5.31
C ALA A 715 12.96 29.58 4.20
N LEU A 716 13.08 30.90 4.44
CA LEU A 716 12.74 31.92 3.46
C LEU A 716 13.58 31.80 2.18
N HIS A 717 14.86 31.42 2.29
CA HIS A 717 15.72 31.21 1.12
C HIS A 717 15.47 29.88 0.41
N ARG A 718 15.32 28.78 1.16
CA ARG A 718 15.08 27.45 0.57
C ARG A 718 13.75 27.38 -0.17
N PHE A 719 12.71 27.96 0.42
CA PHE A 719 11.35 27.94 -0.11
C PHE A 719 10.93 29.31 -0.66
N ARG A 720 11.88 30.08 -1.23
CA ARG A 720 11.64 31.44 -1.76
C ARG A 720 10.59 31.53 -2.87
N GLN A 721 10.21 30.42 -3.48
CA GLN A 721 9.13 30.35 -4.48
C GLN A 721 7.79 29.89 -3.89
N SER A 722 7.76 29.40 -2.65
CA SER A 722 6.54 28.96 -2.00
C SER A 722 5.90 30.12 -1.24
N GLU A 723 4.84 30.68 -1.82
CA GLU A 723 4.05 31.76 -1.23
C GLU A 723 3.66 31.46 0.22
N ASP A 724 3.20 30.23 0.49
CA ASP A 724 2.71 29.84 1.82
C ASP A 724 3.80 29.89 2.90
N VAL A 725 5.02 29.48 2.57
CA VAL A 725 6.18 29.56 3.46
C VAL A 725 6.64 31.00 3.61
N VAL A 726 6.78 31.71 2.49
CA VAL A 726 7.23 33.11 2.45
C VAL A 726 6.33 33.99 3.31
N VAL A 727 5.01 33.87 3.18
CA VAL A 727 4.03 34.64 3.97
C VAL A 727 4.23 34.41 5.46
N LYS A 728 4.45 33.17 5.91
CA LYS A 728 4.64 32.83 7.33
C LYS A 728 5.98 33.32 7.87
N CYS A 729 7.06 33.20 7.08
CA CYS A 729 8.37 33.75 7.41
C CYS A 729 8.29 35.27 7.62
N LEU A 730 7.73 36.00 6.65
CA LEU A 730 7.62 37.46 6.71
C LEU A 730 6.67 37.91 7.81
N ALA A 731 5.58 37.18 8.08
CA ALA A 731 4.69 37.51 9.18
C ALA A 731 5.39 37.37 10.54
N THR A 732 6.24 36.35 10.70
CA THR A 732 7.03 36.16 11.91
C THR A 732 8.13 37.22 12.04
N PHE A 733 8.83 37.57 10.94
CA PHE A 733 9.79 38.67 10.94
C PHE A 733 9.15 40.03 11.24
N TRP A 734 7.94 40.29 10.75
CA TRP A 734 7.23 41.52 11.09
C TRP A 734 6.99 41.61 12.60
N ASN A 735 6.54 40.52 13.22
CA ASN A 735 6.34 40.48 14.68
C ASN A 735 7.67 40.66 15.44
N LEU A 736 8.73 39.93 15.06
CA LEU A 736 10.02 39.97 15.76
C LEU A 736 10.76 41.31 15.57
N SER A 737 10.64 41.94 14.39
CA SER A 737 11.28 43.23 14.10
C SER A 737 10.75 44.41 14.93
N SER A 738 9.60 44.25 15.59
CA SER A 738 9.08 45.23 16.54
C SER A 738 9.92 45.35 17.82
N VAL A 739 10.79 44.37 18.10
CA VAL A 739 11.65 44.32 19.29
C VAL A 739 13.05 44.78 18.92
N GLN A 740 13.60 45.75 19.66
CA GLN A 740 14.85 46.43 19.33
C GLN A 740 16.04 45.45 19.26
N GLU A 741 16.13 44.52 20.21
CA GLU A 741 17.21 43.54 20.33
C GLU A 741 17.25 42.58 19.14
N TYR A 742 16.12 42.33 18.48
CA TYR A 742 16.05 41.37 17.38
C TYR A 742 16.32 41.98 16.02
N LYS A 743 16.31 43.32 15.90
CA LYS A 743 16.62 44.02 14.66
C LYS A 743 18.03 43.68 14.16
N SER A 744 19.04 43.72 15.03
CA SER A 744 20.41 43.36 14.69
C SER A 744 20.56 41.86 14.42
N LEU A 745 19.80 41.03 15.12
CA LEU A 745 19.85 39.57 14.95
C LEU A 745 19.22 39.14 13.61
N ILE A 746 18.12 39.77 13.18
CA ILE A 746 17.52 39.58 11.85
C ILE A 746 18.53 39.96 10.76
N ALA A 747 19.22 41.09 10.90
CA ALA A 747 20.26 41.51 9.96
C ALA A 747 21.44 40.54 9.93
N LYS A 748 21.94 40.12 11.10
CA LYS A 748 23.05 39.15 11.23
C LYS A 748 22.79 37.84 10.50
N HIS A 749 21.54 37.36 10.48
CA HIS A 749 21.14 36.13 9.80
C HIS A 749 20.55 36.38 8.40
N GLU A 750 21.00 37.41 7.68
CA GLU A 750 20.61 37.72 6.30
C GLU A 750 19.10 37.97 6.08
N GLY A 751 18.34 38.26 7.13
CA GLY A 751 16.90 38.51 7.01
C GLY A 751 16.59 39.72 6.15
N VAL A 752 17.34 40.82 6.27
CA VAL A 752 17.15 42.05 5.47
C VAL A 752 17.35 41.81 3.97
N PRO A 753 18.50 41.28 3.49
CA PRO A 753 18.69 40.95 2.08
C PRO A 753 17.60 40.01 1.54
N ARG A 754 17.20 39.00 2.32
CA ARG A 754 16.18 38.01 1.90
C ARG A 754 14.77 38.61 1.80
N ILE A 755 14.43 39.56 2.68
CA ILE A 755 13.16 40.31 2.58
C ILE A 755 13.14 41.11 1.27
N ILE A 756 14.24 41.78 0.92
CA ILE A 756 14.34 42.59 -0.31
C ILE A 756 14.33 41.70 -1.56
N GLU A 757 15.05 40.57 -1.54
CA GLU A 757 14.99 39.54 -2.60
C GLU A 757 13.55 39.05 -2.79
N THR A 758 12.84 38.77 -1.70
CA THR A 758 11.44 38.32 -1.76
C THR A 758 10.54 39.36 -2.42
N MET A 759 10.73 40.66 -2.15
CA MET A 759 9.98 41.73 -2.81
C MET A 759 10.24 41.78 -4.32
N ARG A 760 11.47 41.47 -4.77
CA ARG A 760 11.80 41.34 -6.21
C ARG A 760 11.13 40.13 -6.85
N LEU A 761 11.05 39.00 -6.13
CA LEU A 761 10.40 37.78 -6.61
C LEU A 761 8.87 37.90 -6.69
N PHE A 762 8.26 38.71 -5.81
CA PHE A 762 6.82 38.89 -5.71
C PHE A 762 6.38 40.36 -5.83
N PRO A 763 6.67 41.03 -6.96
CA PRO A 763 6.56 42.49 -7.07
C PRO A 763 5.12 43.03 -7.06
N ARG A 764 4.10 42.17 -7.16
CA ARG A 764 2.67 42.54 -7.09
C ARG A 764 1.86 41.73 -6.08
N HIS A 765 2.52 40.92 -5.25
CA HIS A 765 1.80 40.05 -4.32
C HIS A 765 1.46 40.78 -3.02
N ARG A 766 0.26 41.35 -2.95
CA ARG A 766 -0.20 42.20 -1.83
C ARG A 766 0.18 41.68 -0.43
N VAL A 767 -0.14 40.42 -0.10
CA VAL A 767 0.08 39.87 1.26
C VAL A 767 1.57 39.79 1.62
N ILE A 768 2.42 39.39 0.67
CA ILE A 768 3.88 39.28 0.84
C ILE A 768 4.47 40.68 0.99
N LEU A 769 4.12 41.60 0.09
CA LEU A 769 4.62 42.97 0.08
C LEU A 769 4.28 43.72 1.37
N VAL A 770 3.03 43.61 1.85
CA VAL A 770 2.62 44.24 3.12
C VAL A 770 3.50 43.76 4.28
N LYS A 771 3.76 42.44 4.39
CA LYS A 771 4.55 41.87 5.48
C LYS A 771 6.05 42.18 5.35
N ALA A 772 6.58 42.12 4.14
CA ALA A 772 7.96 42.50 3.83
C ALA A 772 8.23 43.97 4.18
N LEU A 773 7.41 44.88 3.66
CA LEU A 773 7.54 46.32 3.91
C LEU A 773 7.30 46.69 5.37
N ALA A 774 6.34 46.04 6.04
CA ALA A 774 6.14 46.27 7.47
C ALA A 774 7.34 45.80 8.31
N SER A 775 7.99 44.70 7.91
CA SER A 775 9.24 44.26 8.52
C SER A 775 10.37 45.28 8.29
N LEU A 776 10.54 45.77 7.05
CA LEU A 776 11.55 46.79 6.72
C LEU A 776 11.29 48.13 7.45
N TRP A 777 10.03 48.51 7.60
CA TRP A 777 9.66 49.70 8.36
C TRP A 777 10.11 49.59 9.82
N ASN A 778 9.84 48.46 10.47
CA ASN A 778 10.32 48.20 11.83
C ASN A 778 11.85 48.11 11.91
N LEU A 779 12.48 47.38 10.99
CA LEU A 779 13.93 47.14 10.96
C LEU A 779 14.73 48.42 10.73
N SER A 780 14.17 49.40 10.01
CA SER A 780 14.78 50.71 9.77
C SER A 780 14.50 51.73 10.89
N CYS A 781 13.54 51.45 11.78
CA CYS A 781 13.22 52.36 12.89
C CYS A 781 14.37 52.36 13.91
N ASP A 782 14.95 53.54 14.19
CA ASP A 782 16.00 53.75 15.20
C ASP A 782 17.16 52.73 15.17
N HIS A 783 17.58 52.33 13.95
CA HIS A 783 18.68 51.37 13.79
C HIS A 783 19.55 51.67 12.56
N HIS A 784 20.68 52.35 12.77
CA HIS A 784 21.57 52.82 11.71
C HIS A 784 22.10 51.68 10.81
N ASP A 785 22.67 50.63 11.39
CA ASP A 785 23.27 49.54 10.60
C ASP A 785 22.26 48.82 9.69
N ASN A 786 21.00 48.72 10.13
CA ASN A 786 19.94 48.12 9.33
C ASN A 786 19.51 49.03 8.19
N LYS A 787 19.47 50.36 8.39
CA LYS A 787 19.24 51.30 7.29
C LYS A 787 20.36 51.21 6.26
N HIS A 788 21.61 51.12 6.70
CA HIS A 788 22.76 50.91 5.83
C HIS A 788 22.67 49.58 5.08
N LEU A 789 22.29 48.49 5.76
CA LEU A 789 22.13 47.18 5.12
C LEU A 789 20.97 47.15 4.10
N ILE A 790 19.85 47.82 4.40
CA ILE A 790 18.73 47.97 3.46
C ILE A 790 19.21 48.71 2.22
N TYR A 791 19.94 49.82 2.38
CA TYR A 791 20.53 50.57 1.27
C TYR A 791 21.53 49.73 0.46
N ALA A 792 22.47 49.07 1.12
CA ALA A 792 23.49 48.23 0.48
C ALA A 792 22.89 47.02 -0.27
N SER A 793 21.70 46.58 0.11
CA SER A 793 20.94 45.51 -0.57
C SER A 793 20.06 46.04 -1.72
N GLU A 794 20.22 47.31 -2.09
CA GLU A 794 19.39 48.09 -3.03
C GLU A 794 17.92 48.21 -2.61
N GLY A 795 17.62 48.07 -1.32
CA GLY A 795 16.26 48.07 -0.79
C GLY A 795 15.50 49.36 -1.06
N VAL A 796 16.16 50.52 -1.08
CA VAL A 796 15.53 51.82 -1.40
C VAL A 796 14.97 51.81 -2.83
N MET A 797 15.74 51.32 -3.80
CA MET A 797 15.31 51.18 -5.19
C MET A 797 14.13 50.22 -5.30
N VAL A 798 14.25 49.03 -4.70
CA VAL A 798 13.19 48.01 -4.71
C VAL A 798 11.90 48.53 -4.05
N ILE A 799 11.98 49.29 -2.95
CA ILE A 799 10.80 49.89 -2.31
C ILE A 799 10.14 50.90 -3.27
N CYS A 800 10.91 51.77 -3.93
CA CYS A 800 10.38 52.71 -4.92
C CYS A 800 9.70 52.00 -6.10
N ASP A 801 10.30 50.92 -6.60
CA ASP A 801 9.73 50.10 -7.68
C ASP A 801 8.42 49.44 -7.26
N VAL A 802 8.37 48.91 -6.03
CA VAL A 802 7.14 48.34 -5.46
C VAL A 802 6.04 49.40 -5.32
N VAL A 803 6.35 50.63 -4.87
CA VAL A 803 5.36 51.71 -4.83
C VAL A 803 4.85 52.02 -6.23
N ASN A 804 5.76 52.16 -7.21
CA ASN A 804 5.40 52.44 -8.61
C ASN A 804 4.47 51.38 -9.22
N ALA A 805 4.77 50.11 -8.96
CA ALA A 805 4.01 48.99 -9.51
C ALA A 805 2.67 48.76 -8.80
N ASN A 806 2.47 49.30 -7.59
CA ASN A 806 1.32 48.97 -6.73
C ASN A 806 0.66 50.22 -6.12
N LEU A 807 0.64 51.33 -6.86
CA LEU A 807 -0.01 52.58 -6.43
C LEU A 807 -1.50 52.40 -6.09
N ASP A 808 -2.15 51.35 -6.59
CA ASP A 808 -3.54 51.02 -6.28
C ASP A 808 -3.72 50.36 -4.89
N LEU A 809 -2.64 49.82 -4.29
CA LEU A 809 -2.69 49.07 -3.04
C LEU A 809 -2.30 49.95 -1.85
N GLU A 810 -3.31 50.55 -1.21
CA GLU A 810 -3.12 51.52 -0.11
C GLU A 810 -2.24 50.98 1.04
N ASP A 811 -2.42 49.72 1.43
CA ASP A 811 -1.67 49.10 2.53
C ASP A 811 -0.19 48.87 2.19
N VAL A 812 0.11 48.46 0.96
CA VAL A 812 1.47 48.34 0.42
C VAL A 812 2.15 49.70 0.39
N VAL A 813 1.50 50.70 -0.22
CA VAL A 813 2.02 52.07 -0.36
C VAL A 813 2.29 52.71 1.00
N LEU A 814 1.37 52.56 1.97
CA LEU A 814 1.55 53.08 3.32
C LEU A 814 2.80 52.48 3.98
N LYS A 815 3.00 51.16 3.91
CA LYS A 815 4.15 50.50 4.53
C LYS A 815 5.47 50.85 3.84
N ALA A 816 5.45 50.98 2.51
CA ALA A 816 6.60 51.43 1.75
C ALA A 816 7.04 52.84 2.14
N TRP A 817 6.11 53.80 2.20
CA TRP A 817 6.44 55.16 2.61
C TRP A 817 6.85 55.27 4.08
N GLY A 818 6.31 54.43 4.96
CA GLY A 818 6.80 54.30 6.34
C GLY A 818 8.28 53.87 6.40
N ALA A 819 8.66 52.86 5.61
CA ALA A 819 10.06 52.43 5.52
C ALA A 819 10.95 53.52 4.89
N LEU A 820 10.52 54.14 3.78
CA LEU A 820 11.27 55.25 3.14
C LEU A 820 11.45 56.44 4.08
N HIS A 821 10.43 56.80 4.85
CA HIS A 821 10.52 57.85 5.85
C HIS A 821 11.66 57.58 6.85
N ASN A 822 11.70 56.37 7.42
CA ASN A 822 12.74 55.97 8.36
C ASN A 822 14.14 55.96 7.73
N LEU A 823 14.26 55.42 6.51
CA LEU A 823 15.52 55.34 5.77
C LEU A 823 16.05 56.72 5.38
N ALA A 824 15.16 57.66 5.03
CA ALA A 824 15.51 59.02 4.64
C ALA A 824 16.05 59.90 5.79
N SER A 825 16.33 59.35 6.98
CA SER A 825 17.17 60.05 7.96
C SER A 825 18.64 60.10 7.53
N GLU A 826 19.09 59.11 6.75
CA GLU A 826 20.48 58.95 6.34
C GLU A 826 20.77 59.71 5.04
N ASP A 827 21.87 60.45 4.99
CA ASP A 827 22.15 61.36 3.86
C ASP A 827 22.35 60.62 2.53
N TYR A 828 23.04 59.47 2.55
CA TYR A 828 23.23 58.63 1.35
C TYR A 828 21.90 58.08 0.80
N VAL A 829 20.89 57.86 1.66
CA VAL A 829 19.54 57.47 1.21
C VAL A 829 18.83 58.66 0.59
N LYS A 830 18.95 59.86 1.19
CA LYS A 830 18.35 61.08 0.63
C LYS A 830 18.89 61.34 -0.78
N GLU A 831 20.20 61.27 -0.96
CA GLU A 831 20.86 61.41 -2.26
C GLU A 831 20.32 60.41 -3.28
N GLN A 832 20.22 59.13 -2.92
CA GLN A 832 19.68 58.10 -3.80
C GLN A 832 18.20 58.35 -4.15
N LEU A 833 17.37 58.79 -3.19
CA LEU A 833 15.98 59.14 -3.44
C LEU A 833 15.84 60.33 -4.40
N ILE A 834 16.75 61.30 -4.35
CA ILE A 834 16.80 62.38 -5.33
C ILE A 834 17.15 61.83 -6.72
N THR A 835 18.17 60.97 -6.82
CA THR A 835 18.53 60.33 -8.11
C THR A 835 17.37 59.52 -8.70
N LEU A 836 16.58 58.86 -7.85
CA LEU A 836 15.38 58.10 -8.24
C LEU A 836 14.14 58.99 -8.51
N SER A 837 14.29 60.32 -8.53
CA SER A 837 13.20 61.27 -8.76
C SER A 837 12.04 61.11 -7.76
N ALA A 838 12.34 61.05 -6.46
CA ALA A 838 11.35 60.86 -5.39
C ALA A 838 10.18 61.86 -5.46
N ILE A 839 10.40 63.10 -5.93
CA ILE A 839 9.31 64.09 -6.12
C ILE A 839 8.21 63.58 -7.07
N SER A 840 8.59 62.85 -8.12
CA SER A 840 7.63 62.23 -9.05
C SER A 840 6.86 61.07 -8.40
N LEU A 841 7.49 60.37 -7.46
CA LEU A 841 6.84 59.31 -6.67
C LEU A 841 5.85 59.91 -5.65
N VAL A 842 6.23 61.01 -4.97
CA VAL A 842 5.35 61.80 -4.09
C VAL A 842 4.09 62.22 -4.85
N ARG A 843 4.26 62.89 -6.00
CA ARG A 843 3.15 63.34 -6.84
C ARG A 843 2.19 62.23 -7.21
N ARG A 844 2.72 61.10 -7.72
CA ARG A 844 1.89 59.96 -8.13
C ARG A 844 1.15 59.34 -6.95
N THR A 845 1.82 59.21 -5.80
CA THR A 845 1.23 58.67 -4.57
C THR A 845 0.07 59.53 -4.08
N LEU A 846 0.27 60.84 -3.92
CA LEU A 846 -0.75 61.76 -3.41
C LEU A 846 -1.93 61.91 -4.38
N LYS A 847 -1.67 61.87 -5.70
CA LYS A 847 -2.71 61.87 -6.71
C LYS A 847 -3.58 60.61 -6.64
N GLN A 848 -2.99 59.45 -6.38
CA GLN A 848 -3.71 58.18 -6.33
C GLN A 848 -4.47 57.96 -5.02
N HIS A 849 -3.96 58.49 -3.90
CA HIS A 849 -4.57 58.36 -2.58
C HIS A 849 -4.88 59.71 -1.92
N PRO A 850 -5.72 60.57 -2.53
CA PRO A 850 -5.99 61.92 -2.03
C PRO A 850 -6.70 61.92 -0.66
N SER A 851 -7.44 60.85 -0.33
CA SER A 851 -8.22 60.75 0.91
C SER A 851 -7.48 60.02 2.05
N SER A 852 -6.29 59.45 1.83
CA SER A 852 -5.60 58.67 2.86
C SER A 852 -4.68 59.54 3.72
N ARG A 853 -5.18 59.98 4.88
CA ARG A 853 -4.41 60.79 5.84
C ARG A 853 -3.11 60.10 6.28
N ARG A 854 -3.12 58.77 6.43
CA ARG A 854 -1.94 58.00 6.87
C ARG A 854 -0.83 58.02 5.82
N ILE A 855 -1.18 57.82 4.55
CA ILE A 855 -0.22 57.92 3.44
C ILE A 855 0.31 59.35 3.34
N PHE A 856 -0.59 60.34 3.38
CA PHE A 856 -0.21 61.75 3.34
C PHE A 856 0.84 62.10 4.39
N LEU A 857 0.65 61.70 5.65
CA LEU A 857 1.62 61.96 6.72
C LEU A 857 2.98 61.33 6.43
N CYS A 858 3.03 60.05 6.04
CA CYS A 858 4.31 59.38 5.73
C CYS A 858 5.03 60.03 4.54
N VAL A 859 4.29 60.36 3.48
CA VAL A 859 4.81 60.99 2.26
C VAL A 859 5.33 62.39 2.57
N ARG A 860 4.55 63.20 3.30
CA ARG A 860 4.93 64.55 3.70
C ARG A 860 6.18 64.53 4.57
N ASP A 861 6.22 63.65 5.58
CA ASP A 861 7.32 63.63 6.53
C ASP A 861 8.61 63.06 5.89
N CYS A 862 8.49 62.11 4.95
CA CYS A 862 9.61 61.70 4.09
C CYS A 862 10.08 62.85 3.18
N GLY A 863 9.16 63.52 2.49
CA GLY A 863 9.47 64.66 1.61
C GLY A 863 10.13 65.83 2.34
N ARG A 864 9.72 66.14 3.56
CA ARG A 864 10.37 67.15 4.42
C ARG A 864 11.84 66.82 4.70
N ARG A 865 12.20 65.54 4.85
CA ARG A 865 13.60 65.11 5.01
C ARG A 865 14.42 65.30 3.73
N LEU A 866 13.76 65.21 2.57
CA LEU A 866 14.37 65.44 1.26
C LEU A 866 14.40 66.92 0.85
N TYR A 867 13.63 67.78 1.51
CA TYR A 867 13.39 69.16 1.07
C TYR A 867 14.67 69.94 0.79
N LEU A 868 15.69 69.83 1.64
CA LEU A 868 16.96 70.54 1.45
C LEU A 868 17.77 70.05 0.23
N TYR A 869 17.57 68.81 -0.19
CA TYR A 869 18.24 68.17 -1.32
C TYR A 869 17.55 68.43 -2.66
N TRP A 870 16.30 68.90 -2.65
CA TRP A 870 15.56 69.25 -3.85
C TRP A 870 16.03 70.57 -4.46
N SER A 871 16.00 70.63 -5.79
CA SER A 871 16.16 71.86 -6.55
C SER A 871 15.03 72.85 -6.24
N GLY A 872 15.23 74.13 -6.57
CA GLY A 872 14.20 75.16 -6.33
C GLY A 872 12.84 74.85 -6.97
N LYS A 873 12.84 74.20 -8.15
CA LYS A 873 11.61 73.78 -8.84
C LYS A 873 10.91 72.63 -8.11
N GLU A 874 11.66 71.63 -7.64
CA GLU A 874 11.11 70.49 -6.93
C GLU A 874 10.56 70.88 -5.55
N LYS A 875 11.20 71.85 -4.86
CA LYS A 875 10.66 72.45 -3.62
C LYS A 875 9.29 73.07 -3.86
N GLN A 876 9.17 73.91 -4.89
CA GLN A 876 7.89 74.53 -5.26
C GLN A 876 6.84 73.49 -5.62
N GLU A 877 7.21 72.45 -6.38
CA GLU A 877 6.29 71.35 -6.71
C GLU A 877 5.83 70.62 -5.45
N PHE A 878 6.74 70.31 -4.53
CA PHE A 878 6.41 69.65 -3.28
C PHE A 878 5.43 70.48 -2.44
N ASP A 879 5.71 71.78 -2.25
CA ASP A 879 4.86 72.67 -1.45
C ASP A 879 3.43 72.74 -2.01
N LEU A 880 3.29 72.80 -3.34
CA LEU A 880 1.99 72.77 -4.03
C LEU A 880 1.27 71.42 -3.83
N LEU A 881 1.99 70.30 -3.94
CA LEU A 881 1.42 68.97 -3.76
C LEU A 881 0.91 68.76 -2.33
N ILE A 882 1.67 69.21 -1.33
CA ILE A 882 1.27 69.13 0.08
C ILE A 882 0.06 70.01 0.35
N ALA A 883 0.06 71.28 -0.07
CA ALA A 883 -1.08 72.17 0.13
C ALA A 883 -2.38 71.64 -0.53
N SER A 884 -2.27 71.09 -1.74
CA SER A 884 -3.39 70.46 -2.44
C SER A 884 -3.92 69.23 -1.69
N ALA A 885 -3.03 68.35 -1.23
CA ALA A 885 -3.42 67.16 -0.47
C ALA A 885 -4.03 67.52 0.90
N GLU A 886 -3.50 68.53 1.60
CA GLU A 886 -4.08 69.04 2.86
C GLU A 886 -5.50 69.58 2.65
N SER A 887 -5.71 70.35 1.57
CA SER A 887 -7.04 70.85 1.22
C SER A 887 -8.02 69.72 0.90
N ALA A 888 -7.56 68.65 0.25
CA ALA A 888 -8.40 67.51 -0.13
C ALA A 888 -8.81 66.65 1.09
N LEU A 889 -7.97 66.57 2.12
CA LEU A 889 -8.25 65.84 3.36
C LEU A 889 -9.23 66.58 4.29
N GLY A 890 -9.38 67.90 4.11
CA GLY A 890 -10.22 68.74 4.95
C GLY A 890 -9.60 69.06 6.32
N PRO A 891 -10.16 70.02 7.06
CA PRO A 891 -9.70 70.33 8.41
C PRO A 891 -10.06 69.18 9.36
N SER A 892 -9.06 68.65 10.05
CA SER A 892 -9.22 67.61 11.06
C SER A 892 -8.24 67.79 12.21
#